data_AF-A0A6V8LIM0-F1
#
_entry.id   AF-A0A6V8LIM0-F1
#
_cell.length_a   1.000
_cell.length_b   1.000
_cell.length_c   1.000
_cell.angle_alpha   90.00
_cell.angle_beta   90.00
_cell.angle_gamma   90.00
#
_symmetry.space_group_name_H-M   'P 1'
#
loop_
_entity.id
_entity.type
_entity.pdbx_description
1 polymer ?
#
loop_
_entity_poly.entity_id
_entity_poly.type
_entity_poly.pdbx_seq_one_letter_code
_entity_poly.pdbx_strand_id
1 'polypeptide(L)'
;MSTATDEPTGDPAHDGPSAITLRARVQVREEAGHDAWAVAWSCDGQRLAMVSNRGGSVWTADPGGWEYRPAFELGHGSEGSSGYVAWSPTDPHLLAQCREVTVTLLRVDADGRGCSTVWRAPYPANHGHRQNMSFSPDGARVAVADGGPEITILDVSTGKVADKRPAGFDAMEVGWSPSGDRLLALGSRGHAAIIPLRADLKGWDVAEQRSEIMWSAWSPDGRLAWDAGDAVHVWDGTGLPLVTLEGHTGNVVGVEFSHDGRLLYSVGRDQALRVWRTDTWQCVAVVPIEDAHYYTGGLRAHPTRPMLARRTQEMQTVELYEVDVDRLLGTVTTTSRTYANAKVLLLGDTGVGKSGLGLVLSGQPYRPTDSTHARQVWTFDTREVELPEGHTETREILLWDLAGQPGYRLIHQLHLAEAAAALVVFDARSEADPFAGVRYWMRALRHYRQGGGPSEVPAILVAARVDRGGVPVSPHRLAAVCDELGVVAHLETSAKEGRGVAELAEAIHRAIDWSTLPRSISTELFETIKRFLLEEKATDRVLASGDDLFRLYTRRHPEYVADGELRAGFDTCVRLLERRDLVRRLSFGGFVLLRPELLDAYASAIIDAARGQPDGLGYMAEDDALAGRFPIPEDARLPGPGEERLLLIATVEELLRHDLALREPTDGGVDLIFPSQFTQDPPDAPDTATTDVAFRFEGAVKTVYATLAVRLSHVAAYRREEMWRNASTYRAKVGGLCGLRVRDLDEGRGELTLFFDEAASEETRFLFEDYVHAHLTARALPGSVRRERVFTCGQCGYRLPGDLVHRRQGRGDTSMTCPDCERVKISLLDREDRLGAASMREVREMNATADATRDLAAATATIRGKETAGDYDVFLSYNTRDRATVAMIAERLRADGILPWFDTADIEPGQRWHDELERRIRQVDAGAVFVGPHGLGPWQDMEQRAFVHESARREFRIIPVLLPDAPNDLVLPVFLSQWHAVDCRVTEPDPFQRLRWAITGERWQDAPPV
;
A
#
# COMPACT_ATOMS: atom_id res chain seq x y z
N MET A 1 6.76 65.06 5.09
CA MET A 1 6.55 65.19 3.63
C MET A 1 7.89 64.99 2.94
N SER A 2 8.23 63.75 2.60
CA SER A 2 9.23 63.37 1.59
C SER A 2 9.37 61.85 1.63
N THR A 3 8.86 61.17 0.60
CA THR A 3 9.11 59.76 0.28
C THR A 3 8.91 59.67 -1.22
N ALA A 4 9.98 59.41 -1.97
CA ALA A 4 9.92 59.26 -3.41
C ALA A 4 9.47 57.83 -3.78
N THR A 5 9.09 57.67 -5.05
CA THR A 5 8.82 56.37 -5.68
C THR A 5 10.12 55.66 -6.02
N ASP A 6 10.24 54.39 -5.65
CA ASP A 6 11.13 53.43 -6.30
C ASP A 6 10.26 52.42 -7.07
N GLU A 7 10.40 52.39 -8.40
CA GLU A 7 9.87 51.32 -9.25
C GLU A 7 10.99 50.31 -9.54
N PRO A 8 10.80 49.00 -9.35
CA PRO A 8 11.79 48.00 -9.73
C PRO A 8 11.77 47.82 -11.26
N THR A 9 12.76 48.39 -11.95
CA THR A 9 12.95 48.19 -13.40
C THR A 9 13.47 46.79 -13.70
N GLY A 10 12.55 45.83 -13.90
CA GLY A 10 12.84 44.50 -14.45
C GLY A 10 13.05 44.53 -15.97
N ASP A 11 13.85 43.58 -16.49
CA ASP A 11 14.27 43.51 -17.89
C ASP A 11 13.17 42.87 -18.78
N PRO A 12 12.55 43.60 -19.74
CA PRO A 12 11.36 43.15 -20.44
C PRO A 12 11.69 42.28 -21.67
N ALA A 13 12.31 41.11 -21.45
CA ALA A 13 12.92 40.34 -22.54
C ALA A 13 12.85 38.80 -22.42
N HIS A 14 11.72 38.19 -22.02
CA HIS A 14 11.42 36.81 -22.49
C HIS A 14 9.95 36.33 -22.44
N ASP A 15 9.02 37.00 -21.76
CA ASP A 15 7.64 36.51 -21.61
C ASP A 15 6.78 36.58 -22.90
N GLY A 16 6.70 35.45 -23.60
CA GLY A 16 5.48 35.10 -24.33
C GLY A 16 4.39 34.67 -23.34
N PRO A 17 3.08 34.79 -23.69
CA PRO A 17 1.98 34.47 -22.77
C PRO A 17 2.10 33.04 -22.22
N SER A 18 1.60 32.76 -21.02
CA SER A 18 1.67 31.40 -20.46
C SER A 18 0.89 30.39 -21.32
N ALA A 19 1.46 29.20 -21.54
CA ALA A 19 0.79 28.10 -22.26
C ALA A 19 -0.42 27.54 -21.47
N ILE A 20 -0.53 27.87 -20.18
CA ILE A 20 -1.72 27.63 -19.36
C ILE A 20 -2.07 28.95 -18.67
N THR A 21 -3.23 29.51 -18.98
CA THR A 21 -3.62 30.86 -18.54
C THR A 21 -4.95 30.81 -17.80
N LEU A 22 -4.97 31.29 -16.56
CA LEU A 22 -6.23 31.54 -15.83
C LEU A 22 -7.04 32.61 -16.56
N ARG A 23 -8.26 32.28 -16.99
CA ARG A 23 -9.15 33.17 -17.76
C ARG A 23 -10.31 33.73 -16.95
N ALA A 24 -10.89 32.95 -16.04
CA ALA A 24 -12.02 33.38 -15.23
C ALA A 24 -12.03 32.71 -13.85
N ARG A 25 -12.67 33.38 -12.89
CA ARG A 25 -13.04 32.83 -11.58
C ARG A 25 -14.57 32.92 -11.46
N VAL A 26 -15.25 31.78 -11.46
CA VAL A 26 -16.71 31.66 -11.34
C VAL A 26 -17.05 31.60 -9.85
N GLN A 27 -17.51 32.72 -9.30
CA GLN A 27 -17.86 32.83 -7.89
C GLN A 27 -19.33 32.45 -7.65
N VAL A 28 -19.54 31.54 -6.71
CA VAL A 28 -20.86 31.08 -6.22
C VAL A 28 -21.43 32.18 -5.32
N ARG A 29 -22.75 32.43 -5.39
CA ARG A 29 -23.39 33.38 -4.47
C ARG A 29 -23.67 32.72 -3.12
N GLU A 30 -23.34 33.45 -2.06
CA GLU A 30 -23.51 33.00 -0.68
C GLU A 30 -25.00 32.88 -0.27
N GLU A 31 -25.30 31.84 0.51
CA GLU A 31 -25.96 32.03 1.80
C GLU A 31 -25.42 30.95 2.78
N ALA A 32 -24.48 31.35 3.63
CA ALA A 32 -23.65 30.51 4.51
C ALA A 32 -22.58 29.62 3.84
N GLY A 33 -21.55 29.22 4.62
CA GLY A 33 -20.44 28.40 4.17
C GLY A 33 -20.82 26.92 4.02
N HIS A 34 -20.54 26.35 2.85
CA HIS A 34 -20.90 24.98 2.47
C HIS A 34 -19.76 24.31 1.71
N ASP A 35 -19.47 23.05 2.01
CA ASP A 35 -18.49 22.27 1.26
C ASP A 35 -19.07 21.92 -0.11
N ALA A 36 -18.36 22.25 -1.18
CA ALA A 36 -18.62 21.71 -2.51
C ALA A 36 -17.95 20.34 -2.67
N TRP A 37 -18.65 19.38 -3.31
CA TRP A 37 -18.23 17.98 -3.38
C TRP A 37 -17.82 17.53 -4.77
N ALA A 38 -18.58 17.95 -5.80
CA ALA A 38 -18.40 17.55 -7.18
C ALA A 38 -18.77 18.67 -8.15
N VAL A 39 -18.01 18.77 -9.26
CA VAL A 39 -18.23 19.66 -10.40
C VAL A 39 -18.38 18.81 -11.67
N ALA A 40 -19.31 19.15 -12.55
CA ALA A 40 -19.51 18.45 -13.83
C ALA A 40 -20.06 19.38 -14.94
N TRP A 41 -19.50 19.27 -16.15
CA TRP A 41 -20.03 19.93 -17.36
C TRP A 41 -21.09 19.09 -18.06
N SER A 42 -22.07 19.74 -18.70
CA SER A 42 -22.91 19.12 -19.72
C SER A 42 -22.08 18.72 -20.93
N CYS A 43 -22.50 17.69 -21.69
CA CYS A 43 -21.73 17.16 -22.82
C CYS A 43 -21.47 18.16 -23.97
N ASP A 44 -22.23 19.26 -24.05
CA ASP A 44 -22.01 20.39 -24.97
C ASP A 44 -21.09 21.49 -24.39
N GLY A 45 -20.69 21.38 -23.12
CA GLY A 45 -19.92 22.37 -22.37
C GLY A 45 -20.66 23.69 -22.07
N GLN A 46 -21.95 23.80 -22.41
CA GLN A 46 -22.68 25.07 -22.24
C GLN A 46 -23.25 25.25 -20.82
N ARG A 47 -23.29 24.19 -20.01
CA ARG A 47 -23.76 24.22 -18.63
C ARG A 47 -22.73 23.58 -17.69
N LEU A 48 -22.47 24.24 -16.57
CA LEU A 48 -21.66 23.72 -15.48
C LEU A 48 -22.59 23.45 -14.30
N ALA A 49 -22.45 22.31 -13.63
CA ALA A 49 -23.16 21.97 -12.40
C ALA A 49 -22.17 21.75 -11.25
N MET A 50 -22.57 22.13 -10.05
CA MET A 50 -21.83 21.85 -8.81
C MET A 50 -22.82 21.44 -7.71
N VAL A 51 -22.43 20.51 -6.84
CA VAL A 51 -23.23 20.08 -5.69
C VAL A 51 -22.43 20.22 -4.40
N SER A 52 -23.11 20.64 -3.33
CA SER A 52 -22.59 20.84 -1.98
C SER A 52 -23.37 20.04 -0.94
N ASN A 53 -22.85 19.99 0.29
CA ASN A 53 -23.49 19.31 1.43
C ASN A 53 -24.86 19.90 1.84
N ARG A 54 -25.20 21.12 1.42
CA ARG A 54 -26.50 21.77 1.66
C ARG A 54 -27.27 22.16 0.39
N GLY A 55 -26.72 22.00 -0.80
CA GLY A 55 -27.33 22.52 -2.03
C GLY A 55 -26.60 22.12 -3.30
N GLY A 56 -26.63 23.00 -4.30
CA GLY A 56 -25.96 22.85 -5.57
C GLY A 56 -26.60 23.75 -6.62
N SER A 57 -25.86 24.12 -7.65
CA SER A 57 -26.32 25.10 -8.64
C SER A 57 -25.92 24.68 -10.04
N VAL A 58 -26.58 25.28 -11.03
CA VAL A 58 -26.23 25.19 -12.45
C VAL A 58 -25.97 26.59 -12.99
N TRP A 59 -24.86 26.74 -13.71
CA TRP A 59 -24.50 27.95 -14.45
C TRP A 59 -24.57 27.67 -15.95
N THR A 60 -24.93 28.68 -16.74
CA THR A 60 -24.84 28.64 -18.21
C THR A 60 -23.69 29.51 -18.69
N ALA A 61 -22.95 29.03 -19.69
CA ALA A 61 -21.89 29.77 -20.34
C ALA A 61 -22.44 30.97 -21.14
N ASP A 62 -21.73 32.09 -21.09
CA ASP A 62 -22.00 33.23 -21.96
C ASP A 62 -21.57 32.97 -23.42
N PRO A 63 -22.03 33.78 -24.40
CA PRO A 63 -21.65 33.63 -25.81
C PRO A 63 -20.12 33.68 -26.08
N GLY A 64 -19.34 34.26 -25.17
CA GLY A 64 -17.87 34.26 -25.23
C GLY A 64 -17.20 32.99 -24.68
N GLY A 65 -17.95 32.09 -24.04
CA GLY A 65 -17.49 30.77 -23.58
C GLY A 65 -16.68 30.74 -22.27
N TRP A 66 -16.29 31.89 -21.72
CA TRP A 66 -15.42 32.00 -20.53
C TRP A 66 -16.11 32.48 -19.25
N GLU A 67 -17.17 33.30 -19.36
CA GLU A 67 -18.02 33.68 -18.22
C GLU A 67 -19.15 32.66 -18.05
N TYR A 68 -19.46 32.30 -16.81
CA TYR A 68 -20.56 31.40 -16.46
C TYR A 68 -21.53 32.12 -15.50
N ARG A 69 -22.78 32.31 -15.92
CA ARG A 69 -23.80 33.03 -15.14
C ARG A 69 -24.71 32.03 -14.40
N PRO A 70 -25.05 32.26 -13.13
CA PRO A 70 -26.00 31.41 -12.40
C PRO A 70 -27.32 31.30 -13.16
N ALA A 71 -27.82 30.08 -13.35
CA ALA A 71 -29.02 29.79 -14.12
C ALA A 71 -30.18 29.34 -13.21
N PHE A 72 -29.94 28.36 -12.33
CA PHE A 72 -30.88 27.91 -11.30
C PHE A 72 -30.18 27.09 -10.21
N GLU A 73 -30.80 27.00 -9.03
CA GLU A 73 -30.37 26.13 -7.95
C GLU A 73 -30.98 24.72 -8.08
N LEU A 74 -30.18 23.71 -7.79
CA LEU A 74 -30.63 22.36 -7.48
C LEU A 74 -31.12 22.35 -6.02
N GLY A 75 -32.24 21.68 -5.74
CA GLY A 75 -32.86 21.70 -4.41
C GLY A 75 -31.92 21.25 -3.27
N HIS A 76 -32.24 21.65 -2.04
CA HIS A 76 -31.45 21.34 -0.84
C HIS A 76 -31.58 19.87 -0.40
N GLY A 77 -30.56 19.37 0.31
CA GLY A 77 -30.57 18.07 1.01
C GLY A 77 -30.80 18.23 2.51
N SER A 78 -30.72 17.13 3.29
CA SER A 78 -30.56 17.24 4.75
C SER A 78 -29.13 17.71 5.11
N GLU A 79 -28.97 18.37 6.26
CA GLU A 79 -27.64 18.78 6.73
C GLU A 79 -26.75 17.54 6.98
N GLY A 80 -25.52 17.59 6.48
CA GLY A 80 -24.57 16.47 6.53
C GLY A 80 -24.69 15.46 5.38
N SER A 81 -25.64 15.63 4.45
CA SER A 81 -25.77 14.74 3.29
C SER A 81 -24.61 14.87 2.30
N SER A 82 -23.93 13.76 2.00
CA SER A 82 -22.97 13.66 0.89
C SER A 82 -23.70 13.76 -0.45
N GLY A 83 -23.11 14.47 -1.43
CA GLY A 83 -23.74 14.69 -2.73
C GLY A 83 -22.78 14.58 -3.91
N TYR A 84 -23.24 13.96 -5.01
CA TYR A 84 -22.50 13.82 -6.26
C TYR A 84 -23.39 14.20 -7.46
N VAL A 85 -22.77 14.62 -8.57
CA VAL A 85 -23.48 15.08 -9.78
C VAL A 85 -22.77 14.63 -11.05
N ALA A 86 -23.53 14.17 -12.04
CA ALA A 86 -23.04 13.81 -13.36
C ALA A 86 -24.07 14.20 -14.43
N TRP A 87 -23.63 14.78 -15.55
CA TRP A 87 -24.48 14.97 -16.73
C TRP A 87 -24.50 13.70 -17.59
N SER A 88 -25.56 13.53 -18.39
CA SER A 88 -25.55 12.52 -19.44
C SER A 88 -24.50 12.87 -20.51
N PRO A 89 -23.70 11.90 -20.98
CA PRO A 89 -22.77 12.11 -22.09
C PRO A 89 -23.46 12.32 -23.45
N THR A 90 -24.76 12.01 -23.56
CA THR A 90 -25.52 12.03 -24.83
C THR A 90 -26.71 13.00 -24.86
N ASP A 91 -27.09 13.60 -23.73
CA ASP A 91 -28.19 14.57 -23.63
C ASP A 91 -27.80 15.72 -22.69
N PRO A 92 -27.50 16.94 -23.19
CA PRO A 92 -27.07 18.07 -22.36
C PRO A 92 -28.20 18.65 -21.50
N HIS A 93 -29.42 18.09 -21.58
CA HIS A 93 -30.54 18.38 -20.69
C HIS A 93 -30.77 17.29 -19.64
N LEU A 94 -30.01 16.18 -19.59
CA LEU A 94 -30.11 15.19 -18.52
C LEU A 94 -28.98 15.31 -17.50
N LEU A 95 -29.37 15.34 -16.22
CA LEU A 95 -28.49 15.51 -15.06
C LEU A 95 -28.89 14.49 -13.99
N ALA A 96 -27.97 13.64 -13.56
CA ALA A 96 -28.16 12.74 -12.43
C ALA A 96 -27.50 13.31 -11.17
N GLN A 97 -28.17 13.15 -10.03
CA GLN A 97 -27.69 13.58 -8.71
C GLN A 97 -27.81 12.43 -7.72
N CYS A 98 -26.72 12.12 -7.02
CA CYS A 98 -26.73 11.28 -5.83
C CYS A 98 -26.85 12.16 -4.59
N ARG A 99 -27.76 11.83 -3.68
CA ARG A 99 -27.71 12.27 -2.27
C ARG A 99 -28.27 11.18 -1.36
N GLU A 100 -27.72 11.10 -0.14
CA GLU A 100 -28.18 10.17 0.90
C GLU A 100 -28.24 8.72 0.36
N VAL A 101 -29.44 8.14 0.24
CA VAL A 101 -29.70 6.78 -0.25
C VAL A 101 -30.43 6.78 -1.61
N THR A 102 -30.34 7.88 -2.36
CA THR A 102 -31.22 8.17 -3.52
C THR A 102 -30.48 8.74 -4.72
N VAL A 103 -30.72 8.15 -5.90
CA VAL A 103 -30.44 8.77 -7.20
C VAL A 103 -31.68 9.50 -7.68
N THR A 104 -31.55 10.77 -8.04
CA THR A 104 -32.59 11.53 -8.74
C THR A 104 -32.10 11.88 -10.15
N LEU A 105 -32.87 11.53 -11.17
CA LEU A 105 -32.63 11.99 -12.54
C LEU A 105 -33.47 13.24 -12.81
N LEU A 106 -32.80 14.30 -13.22
CA LEU A 106 -33.36 15.61 -13.53
C LEU A 106 -33.28 15.87 -15.03
N ARG A 107 -34.32 16.49 -15.59
CA ARG A 107 -34.29 17.08 -16.94
C ARG A 107 -34.31 18.59 -16.82
N VAL A 108 -33.26 19.22 -17.34
CA VAL A 108 -33.10 20.68 -17.40
C VAL A 108 -33.98 21.25 -18.51
N ASP A 109 -34.68 22.33 -18.20
CA ASP A 109 -35.68 22.92 -19.08
C ASP A 109 -35.05 23.50 -20.37
N ALA A 110 -35.85 23.63 -21.42
CA ALA A 110 -35.37 24.03 -22.75
C ALA A 110 -34.80 25.46 -22.80
N ASP A 111 -35.19 26.33 -21.86
CA ASP A 111 -34.64 27.68 -21.70
C ASP A 111 -33.42 27.74 -20.76
N GLY A 112 -33.06 26.62 -20.13
CA GLY A 112 -31.95 26.50 -19.18
C GLY A 112 -32.19 27.11 -17.80
N ARG A 113 -33.43 27.50 -17.44
CA ARG A 113 -33.73 28.27 -16.21
C ARG A 113 -34.34 27.45 -15.06
N GLY A 114 -34.41 26.14 -15.22
CA GLY A 114 -35.00 25.23 -14.24
C GLY A 114 -34.72 23.78 -14.59
N CYS A 115 -35.22 22.89 -13.74
CA CYS A 115 -35.24 21.46 -14.02
C CYS A 115 -36.45 20.77 -13.38
N SER A 116 -36.87 19.66 -13.99
CA SER A 116 -37.93 18.78 -13.51
C SER A 116 -37.37 17.39 -13.16
N THR A 117 -37.94 16.72 -12.16
CA THR A 117 -37.56 15.34 -11.84
C THR A 117 -38.19 14.36 -12.84
N VAL A 118 -37.35 13.59 -13.53
CA VAL A 118 -37.79 12.51 -14.44
C VAL A 118 -38.19 11.28 -13.61
N TRP A 119 -37.30 10.86 -12.70
CA TRP A 119 -37.57 9.81 -11.72
C TRP A 119 -36.66 9.95 -10.50
N ARG A 120 -37.00 9.22 -9.44
CA ARG A 120 -36.22 9.10 -8.21
C ARG A 120 -36.16 7.63 -7.80
N ALA A 121 -34.96 7.11 -7.59
CA ALA A 121 -34.70 5.71 -7.29
C ALA A 121 -33.92 5.59 -5.96
N PRO A 122 -34.44 4.88 -4.95
CA PRO A 122 -33.66 4.52 -3.78
C PRO A 122 -32.65 3.41 -4.12
N TYR A 123 -31.50 3.42 -3.47
CA TYR A 123 -30.48 2.36 -3.54
C TYR A 123 -29.97 2.02 -2.13
N PRO A 124 -29.41 0.82 -1.90
CA PRO A 124 -29.12 0.32 -0.55
C PRO A 124 -27.74 0.80 -0.04
N ALA A 125 -27.59 2.10 0.21
CA ALA A 125 -26.33 2.66 0.71
C ALA A 125 -26.06 2.34 2.20
N ASN A 126 -24.78 2.20 2.55
CA ASN A 126 -24.33 2.25 3.94
C ASN A 126 -24.22 3.72 4.40
N HIS A 127 -24.89 4.08 5.51
CA HIS A 127 -24.83 5.43 6.07
C HIS A 127 -23.40 5.76 6.54
N GLY A 128 -22.78 6.79 5.94
CA GLY A 128 -21.50 7.35 6.37
C GLY A 128 -20.43 7.48 5.27
N HIS A 129 -20.50 6.67 4.20
CA HIS A 129 -19.45 6.62 3.18
C HIS A 129 -19.70 7.58 2.01
N ARG A 130 -18.61 7.99 1.34
CA ARG A 130 -18.66 8.79 0.09
C ARG A 130 -19.47 8.06 -0.98
N GLN A 131 -20.35 8.79 -1.66
CA GLN A 131 -21.23 8.28 -2.71
C GLN A 131 -20.77 8.82 -4.07
N ASN A 132 -20.73 7.97 -5.10
CA ASN A 132 -20.23 8.32 -6.43
C ASN A 132 -21.05 7.63 -7.52
N MET A 133 -21.13 8.24 -8.72
CA MET A 133 -21.84 7.69 -9.86
C MET A 133 -21.18 8.03 -11.20
N SER A 134 -21.39 7.16 -12.19
CA SER A 134 -20.92 7.37 -13.56
C SER A 134 -21.96 6.87 -14.57
N PHE A 135 -22.24 7.67 -15.61
CA PHE A 135 -23.07 7.26 -16.74
C PHE A 135 -22.32 6.30 -17.67
N SER A 136 -23.04 5.37 -18.29
CA SER A 136 -22.51 4.64 -19.45
C SER A 136 -22.30 5.59 -20.64
N PRO A 137 -21.34 5.33 -21.55
CA PRO A 137 -21.02 6.24 -22.66
C PRO A 137 -22.19 6.52 -23.63
N ASP A 138 -23.16 5.62 -23.71
CA ASP A 138 -24.41 5.79 -24.48
C ASP A 138 -25.48 6.63 -23.74
N GLY A 139 -25.28 6.93 -22.45
CA GLY A 139 -26.24 7.60 -21.57
C GLY A 139 -27.43 6.73 -21.16
N ALA A 140 -27.45 5.44 -21.47
CA ALA A 140 -28.58 4.55 -21.19
C ALA A 140 -28.60 4.00 -19.76
N ARG A 141 -27.46 4.03 -19.04
CA ARG A 141 -27.31 3.49 -17.69
C ARG A 141 -26.54 4.45 -16.78
N VAL A 142 -26.72 4.29 -15.47
CA VAL A 142 -25.88 4.91 -14.43
C VAL A 142 -25.40 3.81 -13.50
N ALA A 143 -24.09 3.71 -13.28
CA ALA A 143 -23.51 2.89 -12.22
C ALA A 143 -23.33 3.73 -10.95
N VAL A 144 -23.58 3.13 -9.79
CA VAL A 144 -23.52 3.76 -8.46
C VAL A 144 -22.63 2.93 -7.55
N ALA A 145 -21.67 3.60 -6.90
CA ALA A 145 -20.90 3.05 -5.79
C ALA A 145 -21.56 3.52 -4.48
N ASP A 146 -22.04 2.58 -3.67
CA ASP A 146 -22.94 2.83 -2.53
C ASP A 146 -22.29 2.59 -1.14
N GLY A 147 -20.97 2.35 -1.11
CA GLY A 147 -20.24 1.92 0.08
C GLY A 147 -20.43 0.44 0.43
N GLY A 148 -20.96 -0.37 -0.48
CA GLY A 148 -21.06 -1.82 -0.37
C GLY A 148 -20.16 -2.58 -1.36
N PRO A 149 -20.13 -3.94 -1.28
CA PRO A 149 -19.28 -4.80 -2.11
C PRO A 149 -19.81 -5.03 -3.54
N GLU A 150 -20.90 -4.37 -3.92
CA GLU A 150 -21.53 -4.46 -5.25
C GLU A 150 -21.78 -3.07 -5.82
N ILE A 151 -21.43 -2.85 -7.08
CA ILE A 151 -21.89 -1.69 -7.84
C ILE A 151 -23.31 -1.96 -8.36
N THR A 152 -24.22 -1.02 -8.07
CA THR A 152 -25.61 -1.06 -8.54
C THR A 152 -25.71 -0.31 -9.87
N ILE A 153 -26.29 -0.94 -10.91
CA ILE A 153 -26.46 -0.32 -12.23
C ILE A 153 -27.96 -0.05 -12.48
N LEU A 154 -28.30 1.22 -12.69
CA LEU A 154 -29.66 1.71 -12.97
C LEU A 154 -29.86 1.94 -14.48
N ASP A 155 -31.06 1.64 -14.98
CA ASP A 155 -31.53 2.02 -16.31
C ASP A 155 -32.05 3.46 -16.32
N VAL A 156 -31.56 4.29 -17.23
CA VAL A 156 -31.87 5.74 -17.28
C VAL A 156 -33.30 6.02 -17.76
N SER A 157 -33.91 5.10 -18.52
CA SER A 157 -35.28 5.28 -19.03
C SER A 157 -36.37 4.98 -17.99
N THR A 158 -36.07 4.15 -16.99
CA THR A 158 -37.04 3.63 -16.01
C THR A 158 -36.70 3.89 -14.54
N GLY A 159 -35.45 4.24 -14.22
CA GLY A 159 -34.98 4.41 -12.84
C GLY A 159 -34.91 3.11 -12.05
N LYS A 160 -34.88 1.95 -12.71
CA LYS A 160 -34.83 0.63 -12.07
C LYS A 160 -33.43 0.04 -12.11
N VAL A 161 -33.10 -0.80 -11.13
CA VAL A 161 -31.90 -1.64 -11.18
C VAL A 161 -32.00 -2.56 -12.39
N ALA A 162 -31.03 -2.41 -13.30
CA ALA A 162 -30.88 -3.19 -14.52
C ALA A 162 -29.90 -4.36 -14.32
N ASP A 163 -28.87 -4.16 -13.49
CA ASP A 163 -27.81 -5.12 -13.23
C ASP A 163 -27.11 -4.79 -11.89
N LYS A 164 -26.37 -5.76 -11.33
CA LYS A 164 -25.52 -5.61 -10.14
C LYS A 164 -24.19 -6.32 -10.38
N ARG A 165 -23.08 -5.70 -10.00
CA ARG A 165 -21.73 -6.22 -10.29
C ARG A 165 -20.86 -6.24 -9.03
N PRO A 166 -20.29 -7.40 -8.64
CA PRO A 166 -19.45 -7.46 -7.45
C PRO A 166 -18.13 -6.73 -7.70
N ALA A 167 -17.77 -5.83 -6.78
CA ALA A 167 -16.42 -5.27 -6.67
C ALA A 167 -15.53 -6.14 -5.76
N GLY A 168 -16.14 -6.86 -4.79
CA GLY A 168 -15.44 -7.72 -3.83
C GLY A 168 -14.95 -7.00 -2.57
N PHE A 169 -14.82 -5.68 -2.63
CA PHE A 169 -14.53 -4.76 -1.54
C PHE A 169 -15.54 -3.61 -1.55
N ASP A 170 -15.64 -2.87 -0.45
CA ASP A 170 -16.62 -1.79 -0.29
C ASP A 170 -16.25 -0.59 -1.19
N ALA A 171 -17.04 -0.36 -2.24
CA ALA A 171 -16.71 0.56 -3.33
C ALA A 171 -17.17 2.00 -3.04
N MET A 172 -16.27 2.96 -3.26
CA MET A 172 -16.44 4.39 -2.99
C MET A 172 -16.40 5.27 -4.26
N GLU A 173 -15.75 4.81 -5.33
CA GLU A 173 -15.78 5.44 -6.66
C GLU A 173 -16.06 4.40 -7.75
N VAL A 174 -16.78 4.82 -8.80
CA VAL A 174 -17.11 4.02 -9.98
C VAL A 174 -16.97 4.86 -11.26
N GLY A 175 -16.34 4.29 -12.29
CA GLY A 175 -16.14 4.97 -13.58
C GLY A 175 -16.33 4.03 -14.77
N TRP A 176 -17.22 4.37 -15.70
CA TRP A 176 -17.36 3.63 -16.95
C TRP A 176 -16.17 3.85 -17.89
N SER A 177 -15.70 2.77 -18.50
CA SER A 177 -14.81 2.82 -19.67
C SER A 177 -15.48 3.50 -20.87
N PRO A 178 -14.74 4.22 -21.74
CA PRO A 178 -15.29 4.87 -22.94
C PRO A 178 -15.94 3.89 -23.93
N SER A 179 -15.46 2.64 -23.94
CA SER A 179 -15.98 1.51 -24.71
C SER A 179 -17.32 0.96 -24.20
N GLY A 180 -17.71 1.27 -22.95
CA GLY A 180 -18.95 0.79 -22.35
C GLY A 180 -18.94 -0.70 -21.97
N ASP A 181 -17.77 -1.36 -21.95
CA ASP A 181 -17.64 -2.81 -21.73
C ASP A 181 -16.93 -3.19 -20.41
N ARG A 182 -16.38 -2.20 -19.70
CA ARG A 182 -15.73 -2.31 -18.39
C ARG A 182 -16.22 -1.21 -17.43
N LEU A 183 -16.26 -1.53 -16.14
CA LEU A 183 -16.34 -0.57 -15.04
C LEU A 183 -15.02 -0.56 -14.27
N LEU A 184 -14.57 0.61 -13.83
CA LEU A 184 -13.66 0.76 -12.70
C LEU A 184 -14.46 0.84 -11.40
N ALA A 185 -13.96 0.17 -10.36
CA ALA A 185 -14.35 0.33 -8.97
C ALA A 185 -13.11 0.69 -8.15
N LEU A 186 -13.20 1.69 -7.27
CA LEU A 186 -12.20 2.00 -6.25
C LEU A 186 -12.82 1.87 -4.86
N GLY A 187 -12.05 1.40 -3.88
CA GLY A 187 -12.46 1.27 -2.49
C GLY A 187 -11.36 1.72 -1.51
N SER A 188 -11.70 1.76 -0.23
CA SER A 188 -10.74 2.13 0.82
C SER A 188 -9.54 1.20 0.87
N ARG A 189 -8.44 1.67 1.47
CA ARG A 189 -7.15 0.95 1.57
C ARG A 189 -6.48 0.59 0.24
N GLY A 190 -6.75 1.36 -0.83
CA GLY A 190 -6.02 1.23 -2.10
C GLY A 190 -6.49 0.10 -3.01
N HIS A 191 -7.71 -0.40 -2.81
CA HIS A 191 -8.29 -1.42 -3.69
C HIS A 191 -8.86 -0.81 -4.97
N ALA A 192 -8.43 -1.30 -6.12
CA ALA A 192 -8.97 -0.99 -7.43
C ALA A 192 -9.34 -2.27 -8.20
N ALA A 193 -10.45 -2.26 -8.93
CA ALA A 193 -10.85 -3.37 -9.80
C ALA A 193 -11.48 -2.90 -11.11
N ILE A 194 -11.04 -3.50 -12.22
CA ILE A 194 -11.71 -3.43 -13.52
C ILE A 194 -12.65 -4.62 -13.67
N ILE A 195 -13.94 -4.34 -13.57
CA ILE A 195 -15.03 -5.31 -13.66
C ILE A 195 -15.51 -5.40 -15.11
N PRO A 196 -15.44 -6.57 -15.77
CA PRO A 196 -15.91 -6.75 -17.13
C PRO A 196 -17.44 -6.85 -17.17
N LEU A 197 -18.08 -6.13 -18.09
CA LEU A 197 -19.52 -6.21 -18.32
C LEU A 197 -19.89 -7.36 -19.27
N ARG A 198 -18.93 -7.80 -20.11
CA ARG A 198 -19.05 -8.93 -21.05
C ARG A 198 -18.25 -10.15 -20.57
N ALA A 199 -18.76 -11.35 -20.86
CA ALA A 199 -18.15 -12.61 -20.43
C ALA A 199 -16.88 -13.02 -21.21
N ASP A 200 -16.58 -12.36 -22.33
CA ASP A 200 -15.35 -12.57 -23.13
C ASP A 200 -14.19 -11.66 -22.71
N LEU A 201 -14.41 -10.74 -21.76
CA LEU A 201 -13.39 -9.85 -21.23
C LEU A 201 -12.87 -10.35 -19.88
N LYS A 202 -11.55 -10.31 -19.70
CA LYS A 202 -10.92 -10.57 -18.41
C LYS A 202 -10.96 -9.31 -17.53
N GLY A 203 -11.46 -9.46 -16.31
CA GLY A 203 -11.30 -8.48 -15.24
C GLY A 203 -9.94 -8.58 -14.57
N TRP A 204 -9.58 -7.56 -13.80
CA TRP A 204 -8.34 -7.51 -13.03
C TRP A 204 -8.49 -6.58 -11.82
N ASP A 205 -7.73 -6.87 -10.79
CA ASP A 205 -7.73 -6.18 -9.50
C ASP A 205 -6.30 -5.86 -9.05
N VAL A 206 -6.16 -4.76 -8.29
CA VAL A 206 -4.91 -4.27 -7.68
C VAL A 206 -5.24 -3.80 -6.27
N ALA A 207 -4.37 -4.12 -5.32
CA ALA A 207 -4.40 -3.57 -3.97
C ALA A 207 -3.08 -2.81 -3.70
N GLU A 208 -3.11 -1.49 -3.80
CA GLU A 208 -1.98 -0.63 -3.46
C GLU A 208 -1.79 -0.62 -1.93
N GLN A 209 -0.93 -1.49 -1.41
CA GLN A 209 -0.78 -1.77 0.04
C GLN A 209 -0.30 -0.58 0.92
N ARG A 210 -0.14 0.62 0.37
CA ARG A 210 0.43 1.81 1.05
C ARG A 210 -0.24 3.15 0.71
N SER A 211 -1.21 3.19 -0.19
CA SER A 211 -1.90 4.40 -0.64
C SER A 211 -3.38 4.12 -0.87
N GLU A 212 -4.26 5.02 -0.46
CA GLU A 212 -5.63 4.99 -0.98
C GLU A 212 -5.65 5.64 -2.37
N ILE A 213 -6.40 5.04 -3.30
CA ILE A 213 -6.61 5.58 -4.65
C ILE A 213 -7.91 6.38 -4.59
N MET A 214 -7.82 7.69 -4.81
CA MET A 214 -8.85 8.66 -4.42
C MET A 214 -9.44 9.43 -5.60
N TRP A 215 -8.81 9.38 -6.77
CA TRP A 215 -9.25 9.99 -8.03
C TRP A 215 -8.82 9.16 -9.24
N SER A 216 -9.77 8.84 -10.12
CA SER A 216 -9.52 8.19 -11.41
C SER A 216 -10.00 9.01 -12.60
N ALA A 217 -9.33 8.82 -13.75
CA ALA A 217 -9.75 9.36 -15.04
C ALA A 217 -9.51 8.35 -16.18
N TRP A 218 -10.57 8.02 -16.91
CA TRP A 218 -10.46 7.35 -18.21
C TRP A 218 -10.10 8.36 -19.29
N SER A 219 -9.13 8.02 -20.13
CA SER A 219 -8.83 8.74 -21.37
C SER A 219 -9.82 8.36 -22.49
N PRO A 220 -10.01 9.21 -23.52
CA PRO A 220 -10.91 8.90 -24.63
C PRO A 220 -10.56 7.62 -25.42
N ASP A 221 -9.29 7.19 -25.45
CA ASP A 221 -8.84 5.99 -26.17
C ASP A 221 -8.72 4.72 -25.29
N GLY A 222 -9.15 4.79 -24.03
CA GLY A 222 -9.31 3.64 -23.15
C GLY A 222 -8.15 3.35 -22.19
N ARG A 223 -7.08 4.16 -22.19
CA ARG A 223 -6.15 4.18 -21.04
C ARG A 223 -6.84 4.73 -19.80
N LEU A 224 -6.33 4.35 -18.63
CA LEU A 224 -6.80 4.77 -17.32
C LEU A 224 -5.64 5.40 -16.53
N ALA A 225 -5.89 6.47 -15.79
CA ALA A 225 -4.93 7.05 -14.85
C ALA A 225 -5.56 7.26 -13.47
N TRP A 226 -4.75 7.12 -12.40
CA TRP A 226 -5.17 7.37 -11.01
C TRP A 226 -4.01 7.87 -10.13
N ASP A 227 -4.34 8.43 -8.96
CA ASP A 227 -3.36 8.88 -7.96
C ASP A 227 -2.74 7.71 -7.17
N ALA A 228 -1.42 7.78 -6.95
CA ALA A 228 -0.63 6.76 -6.26
C ALA A 228 0.31 7.42 -5.24
N GLY A 229 -0.31 8.12 -4.28
CA GLY A 229 0.38 9.01 -3.36
C GLY A 229 0.92 10.25 -4.10
N ASP A 230 2.24 10.41 -4.13
CA ASP A 230 2.99 11.50 -4.78
C ASP A 230 3.30 11.27 -6.28
N ALA A 231 2.69 10.24 -6.88
CA ALA A 231 2.81 9.91 -8.30
C ALA A 231 1.44 9.67 -8.95
N VAL A 232 1.40 9.60 -10.28
CA VAL A 232 0.22 9.14 -11.04
C VAL A 232 0.56 7.80 -11.70
N HIS A 233 -0.29 6.79 -11.53
CA HIS A 233 -0.19 5.50 -12.21
C HIS A 233 -1.08 5.49 -13.46
N VAL A 234 -0.53 5.05 -14.60
CA VAL A 234 -1.24 4.98 -15.88
C VAL A 234 -1.23 3.54 -16.42
N TRP A 235 -2.39 3.08 -16.89
CA TRP A 235 -2.69 1.72 -17.32
C TRP A 235 -3.34 1.71 -18.71
N ASP A 236 -3.24 0.57 -19.42
CA ASP A 236 -3.84 0.38 -20.75
C ASP A 236 -5.35 0.05 -20.74
N GLY A 237 -5.98 0.00 -19.56
CA GLY A 237 -7.36 -0.44 -19.36
C GLY A 237 -7.60 -1.95 -19.44
N THR A 238 -6.67 -2.73 -20.03
CA THR A 238 -6.73 -4.20 -20.07
C THR A 238 -6.10 -4.86 -18.84
N GLY A 239 -5.17 -4.16 -18.18
CA GLY A 239 -4.51 -4.55 -16.94
C GLY A 239 -3.00 -4.37 -16.94
N LEU A 240 -2.41 -3.88 -18.03
CA LEU A 240 -0.97 -3.65 -18.14
C LEU A 240 -0.61 -2.24 -17.66
N PRO A 241 0.38 -2.08 -16.75
CA PRO A 241 0.89 -0.76 -16.38
C PRO A 241 1.70 -0.18 -17.54
N LEU A 242 1.50 1.10 -17.83
CA LEU A 242 2.18 1.81 -18.92
C LEU A 242 3.31 2.70 -18.39
N VAL A 243 3.00 3.55 -17.40
CA VAL A 243 3.96 4.51 -16.84
C VAL A 243 3.54 4.97 -15.43
N THR A 244 4.53 5.23 -14.59
CA THR A 244 4.43 6.01 -13.35
C THR A 244 5.00 7.39 -13.60
N LEU A 245 4.17 8.43 -13.39
CA LEU A 245 4.55 9.82 -13.56
C LEU A 245 5.05 10.36 -12.21
N GLU A 246 6.37 10.52 -12.08
CA GLU A 246 7.04 10.95 -10.84
C GLU A 246 7.34 12.46 -10.92
N GLY A 247 6.96 13.22 -9.90
CA GLY A 247 7.33 14.64 -9.86
C GLY A 247 6.55 15.52 -8.88
N HIS A 248 5.34 15.13 -8.45
CA HIS A 248 4.69 15.84 -7.34
C HIS A 248 5.44 15.57 -6.04
N THR A 249 5.62 16.59 -5.20
CA THR A 249 6.38 16.45 -3.92
C THR A 249 5.49 16.15 -2.71
N GLY A 250 4.17 16.20 -2.90
CA GLY A 250 3.14 15.76 -1.97
C GLY A 250 1.97 15.11 -2.72
N ASN A 251 1.06 14.47 -1.98
CA ASN A 251 0.01 13.62 -2.58
C ASN A 251 -0.77 14.30 -3.71
N VAL A 252 -0.98 13.58 -4.81
CA VAL A 252 -1.89 13.95 -5.89
C VAL A 252 -3.32 13.99 -5.34
N VAL A 253 -4.07 15.04 -5.69
CA VAL A 253 -5.46 15.30 -5.25
C VAL A 253 -6.43 15.52 -6.42
N GLY A 254 -6.02 15.13 -7.62
CA GLY A 254 -6.85 15.11 -8.82
C GLY A 254 -6.05 14.70 -10.05
N VAL A 255 -6.65 13.87 -10.89
CA VAL A 255 -6.13 13.38 -12.18
C VAL A 255 -7.26 13.49 -13.19
N GLU A 256 -7.01 14.03 -14.38
CA GLU A 256 -8.05 14.28 -15.41
C GLU A 256 -7.43 14.29 -16.81
N PHE A 257 -7.99 13.53 -17.77
CA PHE A 257 -7.57 13.59 -19.17
C PHE A 257 -8.20 14.78 -19.91
N SER A 258 -7.43 15.36 -20.84
CA SER A 258 -7.96 16.28 -21.86
C SER A 258 -9.01 15.60 -22.76
N HIS A 259 -9.93 16.40 -23.30
CA HIS A 259 -11.01 15.95 -24.20
C HIS A 259 -10.50 15.20 -25.44
N ASP A 260 -9.37 15.61 -26.02
CA ASP A 260 -8.75 14.95 -27.18
C ASP A 260 -7.77 13.83 -26.79
N GLY A 261 -7.56 13.60 -25.49
CA GLY A 261 -6.67 12.60 -24.95
C GLY A 261 -5.18 12.87 -25.15
N ARG A 262 -4.76 14.04 -25.68
CA ARG A 262 -3.34 14.37 -25.99
C ARG A 262 -2.55 14.82 -24.76
N LEU A 263 -3.25 15.31 -23.75
CA LEU A 263 -2.70 15.74 -22.45
C LEU A 263 -3.39 15.05 -21.27
N LEU A 264 -2.63 14.83 -20.19
CA LEU A 264 -3.11 14.46 -18.87
C LEU A 264 -2.80 15.60 -17.89
N TYR A 265 -3.76 15.95 -17.04
CA TYR A 265 -3.61 16.93 -15.97
C TYR A 265 -3.53 16.22 -14.62
N SER A 266 -2.62 16.64 -13.74
CA SER A 266 -2.61 16.23 -12.34
C SER A 266 -2.34 17.40 -11.40
N VAL A 267 -3.02 17.40 -10.26
CA VAL A 267 -2.90 18.44 -9.21
C VAL A 267 -2.44 17.77 -7.93
N GLY A 268 -1.45 18.33 -7.23
CA GLY A 268 -0.92 17.77 -5.99
C GLY A 268 -0.89 18.76 -4.82
N ARG A 269 -0.74 18.20 -3.61
CA ARG A 269 -0.51 18.96 -2.37
C ARG A 269 0.81 19.75 -2.36
N ASP A 270 1.65 19.55 -3.37
CA ASP A 270 2.81 20.40 -3.69
C ASP A 270 2.43 21.77 -4.29
N GLN A 271 1.15 22.14 -4.26
CA GLN A 271 0.63 23.38 -4.85
C GLN A 271 0.99 23.54 -6.34
N ALA A 272 1.08 22.41 -7.07
CA ALA A 272 1.36 22.37 -8.50
C ALA A 272 0.23 21.70 -9.29
N LEU A 273 -0.15 22.34 -10.40
CA LEU A 273 -0.81 21.69 -11.54
C LEU A 273 0.29 21.27 -12.51
N ARG A 274 0.45 19.96 -12.72
CA ARG A 274 1.36 19.37 -13.71
C ARG A 274 0.57 18.94 -14.94
N VAL A 275 1.16 19.14 -16.11
CA VAL A 275 0.56 18.75 -17.38
C VAL A 275 1.53 17.88 -18.16
N TRP A 276 1.05 16.71 -18.54
CA TRP A 276 1.83 15.64 -19.13
C TRP A 276 1.35 15.37 -20.56
N ARG A 277 2.28 15.18 -21.49
CA ARG A 277 2.01 14.59 -22.82
C ARG A 277 1.49 13.15 -22.64
N THR A 278 0.59 12.65 -23.48
CA THR A 278 0.11 11.25 -23.39
C THR A 278 0.75 10.29 -24.41
N ASP A 279 1.47 10.86 -25.37
CA ASP A 279 2.30 10.15 -26.35
C ASP A 279 3.71 9.87 -25.79
N THR A 280 4.33 10.86 -25.13
CA THR A 280 5.68 10.74 -24.53
C THR A 280 5.70 10.67 -23.00
N TRP A 281 4.58 10.98 -22.32
CA TRP A 281 4.47 11.02 -20.86
C TRP A 281 5.39 12.03 -20.15
N GLN A 282 6.06 12.91 -20.90
CA GLN A 282 6.85 14.01 -20.35
C GLN A 282 5.97 15.09 -19.71
N CYS A 283 6.40 15.64 -18.57
CA CYS A 283 5.81 16.84 -17.96
C CYS A 283 6.20 18.08 -18.78
N VAL A 284 5.24 18.67 -19.51
CA VAL A 284 5.46 19.81 -20.41
C VAL A 284 5.11 21.17 -19.81
N ALA A 285 4.41 21.19 -18.67
CA ALA A 285 4.22 22.39 -17.85
C ALA A 285 4.03 22.04 -16.37
N VAL A 286 4.54 22.92 -15.51
CA VAL A 286 4.24 22.97 -14.08
C VAL A 286 3.73 24.39 -13.79
N VAL A 287 2.54 24.50 -13.22
CA VAL A 287 1.87 25.76 -12.91
C VAL A 287 1.66 25.82 -11.38
N PRO A 288 2.30 26.76 -10.67
CA PRO A 288 1.99 27.03 -9.27
C PRO A 288 0.52 27.42 -9.11
N ILE A 289 -0.15 26.85 -8.12
CA ILE A 289 -1.58 27.04 -7.87
C ILE A 289 -1.85 27.26 -6.38
N GLU A 290 -2.58 28.32 -6.08
CA GLU A 290 -3.02 28.65 -4.72
C GLU A 290 -3.89 27.51 -4.16
N ASP A 291 -3.46 26.92 -3.03
CA ASP A 291 -4.22 26.04 -2.15
C ASP A 291 -4.79 24.73 -2.75
N ALA A 292 -3.99 23.65 -2.72
CA ALA A 292 -4.38 22.31 -3.11
C ALA A 292 -4.75 21.42 -1.90
N HIS A 293 -6.03 21.04 -1.77
CA HIS A 293 -6.60 20.36 -0.59
C HIS A 293 -7.26 19.01 -0.89
N TYR A 294 -7.40 18.19 0.16
CA TYR A 294 -7.96 16.83 0.17
C TYR A 294 -9.43 16.67 -0.30
N TYR A 295 -10.16 17.75 -0.56
CA TYR A 295 -11.64 17.74 -0.68
C TYR A 295 -12.14 17.67 -2.15
N THR A 296 -12.07 16.46 -2.72
CA THR A 296 -12.86 15.90 -3.84
C THR A 296 -13.14 16.75 -5.09
N GLY A 297 -12.78 16.20 -6.26
CA GLY A 297 -13.57 16.36 -7.49
C GLY A 297 -13.54 17.74 -8.16
N GLY A 298 -12.57 18.58 -7.80
CA GLY A 298 -12.47 19.95 -8.33
C GLY A 298 -11.84 20.07 -9.73
N LEU A 299 -11.10 19.05 -10.20
CA LEU A 299 -10.41 19.05 -11.49
C LEU A 299 -11.29 18.42 -12.58
N ARG A 300 -11.63 19.19 -13.63
CA ARG A 300 -12.42 18.68 -14.77
C ARG A 300 -11.94 19.28 -16.10
N ALA A 301 -11.90 18.48 -17.15
CA ALA A 301 -11.66 18.94 -18.52
C ALA A 301 -12.98 19.30 -19.21
N HIS A 302 -12.96 20.35 -20.04
CA HIS A 302 -14.15 20.75 -20.81
C HIS A 302 -14.38 19.75 -21.96
N PRO A 303 -15.59 19.18 -22.12
CA PRO A 303 -15.82 17.98 -22.95
C PRO A 303 -15.72 18.20 -24.47
N THR A 304 -15.31 19.39 -24.92
CA THR A 304 -15.24 19.82 -26.33
C THR A 304 -14.20 20.93 -26.61
N ARG A 305 -13.41 21.36 -25.61
CA ARG A 305 -12.49 22.52 -25.73
C ARG A 305 -11.22 22.30 -24.91
N PRO A 306 -10.10 22.96 -25.24
CA PRO A 306 -8.88 22.95 -24.42
C PRO A 306 -9.03 23.91 -23.21
N MET A 307 -9.95 23.55 -22.32
CA MET A 307 -10.27 24.29 -21.10
C MET A 307 -10.27 23.33 -19.90
N LEU A 308 -9.82 23.82 -18.75
CA LEU A 308 -9.71 23.07 -17.50
C LEU A 308 -10.39 23.85 -16.38
N ALA A 309 -11.32 23.20 -15.66
CA ALA A 309 -11.88 23.71 -14.42
C ALA A 309 -11.10 23.16 -13.22
N ARG A 310 -10.88 24.02 -12.22
CA ARG A 310 -10.28 23.71 -10.91
C ARG A 310 -11.16 24.35 -9.82
N ARG A 311 -11.31 23.73 -8.64
CA ARG A 311 -11.94 24.34 -7.46
C ARG A 311 -10.89 24.87 -6.48
N THR A 312 -11.16 26.01 -5.82
CA THR A 312 -10.27 26.60 -4.79
C THR A 312 -10.62 26.15 -3.36
N GLN A 313 -9.74 26.46 -2.39
CA GLN A 313 -9.93 26.16 -0.96
C GLN A 313 -11.20 26.76 -0.35
N GLU A 314 -11.59 27.99 -0.76
CA GLU A 314 -12.80 28.66 -0.27
C GLU A 314 -14.09 27.91 -0.65
N MET A 315 -14.00 26.91 -1.53
CA MET A 315 -15.08 26.05 -2.06
C MET A 315 -16.21 26.78 -2.81
N GLN A 316 -16.22 28.12 -2.77
CA GLN A 316 -17.15 29.02 -3.46
C GLN A 316 -16.64 29.50 -4.84
N THR A 317 -15.44 29.12 -5.28
CA THR A 317 -14.87 29.58 -6.56
C THR A 317 -14.39 28.41 -7.42
N VAL A 318 -14.78 28.42 -8.70
CA VAL A 318 -14.21 27.57 -9.76
C VAL A 318 -13.34 28.43 -10.67
N GLU A 319 -12.06 28.07 -10.78
CA GLU A 319 -11.10 28.67 -11.70
C GLU A 319 -11.19 27.99 -13.07
N LEU A 320 -11.23 28.78 -14.14
CA LEU A 320 -11.26 28.30 -15.51
C LEU A 320 -9.97 28.70 -16.23
N TYR A 321 -9.19 27.70 -16.62
CA TYR A 321 -7.92 27.85 -17.34
C TYR A 321 -8.10 27.57 -18.83
N GLU A 322 -7.43 28.36 -19.66
CA GLU A 322 -7.14 28.04 -21.06
C GLU A 322 -5.85 27.23 -21.16
N VAL A 323 -5.85 26.25 -22.06
CA VAL A 323 -4.70 25.38 -22.32
C VAL A 323 -4.29 25.52 -23.79
N ASP A 324 -3.09 26.03 -24.04
CA ASP A 324 -2.51 26.11 -25.39
C ASP A 324 -1.91 24.74 -25.76
N VAL A 325 -2.79 23.81 -26.16
CA VAL A 325 -2.46 22.40 -26.39
C VAL A 325 -1.33 22.25 -27.43
N ASP A 326 -1.44 22.90 -28.59
CA ASP A 326 -0.44 22.72 -29.64
C ASP A 326 0.92 23.33 -29.26
N ARG A 327 0.96 24.37 -28.40
CA ARG A 327 2.21 24.86 -27.81
C ARG A 327 2.78 23.89 -26.77
N LEU A 328 1.96 23.34 -25.88
CA LEU A 328 2.40 22.38 -24.87
C LEU A 328 2.97 21.10 -25.50
N LEU A 329 2.38 20.65 -26.61
CA LEU A 329 2.88 19.52 -27.39
C LEU A 329 4.13 19.88 -28.21
N GLY A 330 4.26 21.14 -28.62
CA GLY A 330 5.48 21.70 -29.21
C GLY A 330 6.62 21.97 -28.21
N THR A 331 6.40 21.83 -26.90
CA THR A 331 7.43 21.99 -25.87
C THR A 331 8.39 20.80 -25.87
N VAL A 332 9.61 21.01 -26.38
CA VAL A 332 10.71 20.06 -26.23
C VAL A 332 11.27 20.16 -24.81
N THR A 333 11.04 19.16 -23.97
CA THR A 333 11.64 19.11 -22.62
C THR A 333 12.92 18.28 -22.62
N THR A 334 14.03 18.92 -22.25
CA THR A 334 15.37 18.30 -22.13
C THR A 334 15.68 17.80 -20.71
N THR A 335 14.78 18.05 -19.75
CA THR A 335 14.97 17.86 -18.30
C THR A 335 14.16 16.72 -17.69
N SER A 336 13.26 16.10 -18.45
CA SER A 336 12.54 14.89 -18.03
C SER A 336 13.21 13.64 -18.63
N ARG A 337 13.55 12.67 -17.77
CA ARG A 337 14.24 11.43 -18.17
C ARG A 337 13.33 10.23 -17.96
N THR A 338 13.25 9.38 -18.98
CA THR A 338 12.47 8.13 -18.93
C THR A 338 13.39 7.01 -18.43
N TYR A 339 12.95 6.29 -17.41
CA TYR A 339 13.66 5.13 -16.87
C TYR A 339 12.83 3.86 -17.03
N ALA A 340 13.49 2.78 -17.40
CA ALA A 340 12.96 1.42 -17.25
C ALA A 340 13.98 0.60 -16.45
N ASN A 341 13.52 -0.09 -15.41
CA ASN A 341 14.39 -0.85 -14.51
C ASN A 341 14.00 -2.33 -14.56
N ALA A 342 14.94 -3.20 -14.91
CA ALA A 342 14.72 -4.65 -14.99
C ALA A 342 15.34 -5.37 -13.79
N LYS A 343 14.48 -5.84 -12.88
CA LYS A 343 14.87 -6.64 -11.71
C LYS A 343 15.10 -8.09 -12.10
N VAL A 344 16.35 -8.55 -12.08
CA VAL A 344 16.73 -9.92 -12.44
C VAL A 344 17.12 -10.69 -11.18
N LEU A 345 16.28 -11.64 -10.77
CA LEU A 345 16.51 -12.43 -9.56
C LEU A 345 17.55 -13.53 -9.79
N LEU A 346 18.57 -13.61 -8.93
CA LEU A 346 19.58 -14.67 -8.92
C LEU A 346 19.26 -15.63 -7.77
N LEU A 347 18.61 -16.74 -8.13
CA LEU A 347 18.00 -17.72 -7.24
C LEU A 347 18.75 -19.06 -7.27
N GLY A 348 18.46 -19.94 -6.31
CA GLY A 348 19.16 -21.21 -6.13
C GLY A 348 19.66 -21.40 -4.72
N ASP A 349 20.11 -22.60 -4.39
CA ASP A 349 20.37 -22.99 -3.00
C ASP A 349 21.72 -22.51 -2.44
N THR A 350 21.98 -22.88 -1.20
CA THR A 350 23.24 -22.60 -0.49
C THR A 350 24.43 -23.17 -1.27
N GLY A 351 25.51 -22.39 -1.41
CA GLY A 351 26.76 -22.87 -2.00
C GLY A 351 26.77 -23.16 -3.51
N VAL A 352 25.65 -23.06 -4.25
CA VAL A 352 25.58 -23.43 -5.69
C VAL A 352 26.45 -22.56 -6.62
N GLY A 353 26.94 -21.41 -6.13
CA GLY A 353 27.88 -20.53 -6.84
C GLY A 353 27.35 -19.15 -7.22
N LYS A 354 26.17 -18.76 -6.72
CA LYS A 354 25.44 -17.53 -7.10
C LYS A 354 26.29 -16.26 -6.99
N SER A 355 26.79 -15.92 -5.80
CA SER A 355 27.50 -14.65 -5.59
C SER A 355 28.78 -14.55 -6.43
N GLY A 356 29.53 -15.65 -6.56
CA GLY A 356 30.68 -15.73 -7.48
C GLY A 356 30.33 -15.52 -8.95
N LEU A 357 29.12 -15.90 -9.39
CA LEU A 357 28.60 -15.63 -10.74
C LEU A 357 28.09 -14.18 -10.88
N GLY A 358 27.39 -13.65 -9.88
CA GLY A 358 26.87 -12.29 -9.85
C GLY A 358 27.97 -11.21 -9.86
N LEU A 359 29.10 -11.47 -9.18
CA LEU A 359 30.31 -10.65 -9.28
C LEU A 359 30.81 -10.54 -10.73
N VAL A 360 30.97 -11.68 -11.43
CA VAL A 360 31.51 -11.69 -12.80
C VAL A 360 30.50 -11.14 -13.82
N LEU A 361 29.20 -11.37 -13.62
CA LEU A 361 28.15 -10.74 -14.42
C LEU A 361 28.12 -9.21 -14.25
N SER A 362 28.38 -8.68 -13.05
CA SER A 362 28.55 -7.24 -12.79
C SER A 362 29.96 -6.70 -13.10
N GLY A 363 30.74 -7.42 -13.93
CA GLY A 363 32.06 -6.99 -14.41
C GLY A 363 33.19 -7.03 -13.38
N GLN A 364 32.95 -7.54 -12.16
CA GLN A 364 33.95 -7.65 -11.11
C GLN A 364 34.81 -8.92 -11.30
N PRO A 365 36.09 -8.91 -10.88
CA PRO A 365 36.94 -10.09 -10.97
C PRO A 365 36.42 -11.22 -10.07
N TYR A 366 36.49 -12.46 -10.56
CA TYR A 366 36.13 -13.64 -9.78
C TYR A 366 36.99 -13.75 -8.51
N ARG A 367 36.32 -13.93 -7.37
CA ARG A 367 36.91 -14.36 -6.10
C ARG A 367 36.09 -15.53 -5.55
N PRO A 368 36.70 -16.44 -4.76
CA PRO A 368 35.92 -17.36 -3.92
C PRO A 368 34.95 -16.57 -3.05
N THR A 369 33.70 -17.04 -2.97
CA THR A 369 32.66 -16.51 -2.10
C THR A 369 32.13 -17.64 -1.24
N ASP A 370 31.97 -17.39 0.05
CA ASP A 370 31.22 -18.27 0.95
C ASP A 370 29.71 -18.16 0.67
N SER A 371 28.88 -18.78 1.51
CA SER A 371 27.41 -18.70 1.34
C SER A 371 26.90 -17.35 1.81
N THR A 372 26.16 -16.66 0.95
CA THR A 372 25.62 -15.31 1.22
C THR A 372 24.76 -15.31 2.49
N HIS A 373 25.03 -14.35 3.39
CA HIS A 373 24.31 -14.12 4.66
C HIS A 373 23.35 -12.91 4.60
N ALA A 374 23.04 -12.44 3.40
CA ALA A 374 22.13 -11.33 3.12
C ALA A 374 21.63 -11.41 1.66
N ARG A 375 20.75 -10.47 1.28
CA ARG A 375 20.57 -10.05 -0.11
C ARG A 375 21.81 -9.31 -0.61
N GLN A 376 22.12 -9.41 -1.90
CA GLN A 376 23.08 -8.50 -2.57
C GLN A 376 22.48 -8.00 -3.89
N VAL A 377 22.65 -6.72 -4.19
CA VAL A 377 22.16 -6.07 -5.42
C VAL A 377 23.31 -5.43 -6.18
N TRP A 378 23.42 -5.71 -7.47
CA TRP A 378 24.40 -5.10 -8.37
C TRP A 378 23.74 -4.55 -9.63
N THR A 379 24.20 -3.41 -10.13
CA THR A 379 23.96 -3.03 -11.53
C THR A 379 24.69 -4.02 -12.44
N PHE A 380 23.93 -4.66 -13.34
CA PHE A 380 24.45 -5.57 -14.36
C PHE A 380 24.80 -4.83 -15.65
N ASP A 381 23.93 -3.90 -16.05
CA ASP A 381 24.07 -3.13 -17.28
C ASP A 381 23.24 -1.84 -17.18
N THR A 382 23.70 -0.79 -17.86
CA THR A 382 22.99 0.50 -17.98
C THR A 382 23.19 1.03 -19.38
N ARG A 383 22.10 1.27 -20.12
CA ARG A 383 22.15 1.81 -21.49
C ARG A 383 21.16 2.96 -21.67
N GLU A 384 21.61 4.03 -22.30
CA GLU A 384 20.70 5.00 -22.92
C GLU A 384 20.23 4.45 -24.27
N VAL A 385 18.93 4.53 -24.54
CA VAL A 385 18.30 4.10 -25.79
C VAL A 385 17.51 5.27 -26.37
N GLU A 386 17.77 5.60 -27.64
CA GLU A 386 16.94 6.58 -28.37
C GLU A 386 15.55 5.99 -28.65
N LEU A 387 14.52 6.66 -28.15
CA LEU A 387 13.12 6.43 -28.46
C LEU A 387 12.72 7.21 -29.73
N PRO A 388 11.56 6.90 -30.34
CA PRO A 388 10.93 7.77 -31.33
C PRO A 388 10.83 9.23 -30.86
N GLU A 389 10.80 10.15 -31.82
CA GLU A 389 10.81 11.62 -31.61
C GLU A 389 12.10 12.19 -30.98
N GLY A 390 13.10 11.35 -30.64
CA GLY A 390 14.43 11.80 -30.21
C GLY A 390 14.62 11.92 -28.69
N HIS A 391 13.73 11.32 -27.91
CA HIS A 391 13.87 11.21 -26.45
C HIS A 391 14.82 10.07 -26.07
N THR A 392 15.45 10.13 -24.90
CA THR A 392 16.27 9.04 -24.36
C THR A 392 15.57 8.30 -23.23
N GLU A 393 15.68 6.97 -23.25
CA GLU A 393 15.25 6.06 -22.20
C GLU A 393 16.48 5.39 -21.56
N THR A 394 16.68 5.61 -20.27
CA THR A 394 17.74 4.95 -19.50
C THR A 394 17.24 3.61 -19.00
N ARG A 395 17.79 2.53 -19.57
CA ARG A 395 17.51 1.14 -19.20
C ARG A 395 18.57 0.65 -18.23
N GLU A 396 18.16 0.29 -17.02
CA GLU A 396 19.04 -0.28 -15.99
C GLU A 396 18.61 -1.71 -15.68
N ILE A 397 19.56 -2.64 -15.62
CA ILE A 397 19.33 -4.02 -15.20
C ILE A 397 20.00 -4.23 -13.84
N LEU A 398 19.22 -4.68 -12.85
CA LEU A 398 19.70 -4.95 -11.49
C LEU A 398 19.68 -6.45 -11.23
N LEU A 399 20.83 -7.05 -10.89
CA LEU A 399 20.95 -8.42 -10.42
C LEU A 399 20.75 -8.49 -8.90
N TRP A 400 19.83 -9.34 -8.46
CA TRP A 400 19.42 -9.52 -7.07
C TRP A 400 19.77 -10.93 -6.57
N ASP A 401 20.92 -11.09 -5.90
CA ASP A 401 21.32 -12.36 -5.28
C ASP A 401 20.58 -12.55 -3.95
N LEU A 402 19.71 -13.57 -3.91
CA LEU A 402 18.97 -13.94 -2.70
C LEU A 402 19.61 -15.20 -2.08
N ALA A 403 20.10 -15.10 -0.84
CA ALA A 403 20.61 -16.25 -0.10
C ALA A 403 19.60 -17.41 -0.12
N GLY A 404 20.07 -18.61 -0.49
CA GLY A 404 19.20 -19.78 -0.69
C GLY A 404 18.90 -20.58 0.58
N GLN A 405 19.50 -20.16 1.69
CA GLN A 405 19.49 -20.82 2.99
C GLN A 405 18.06 -20.88 3.59
N PRO A 406 17.64 -21.99 4.23
CA PRO A 406 16.26 -22.14 4.71
C PRO A 406 15.73 -21.07 5.69
N GLY A 407 16.57 -20.43 6.51
CA GLY A 407 16.15 -19.29 7.35
C GLY A 407 15.74 -18.08 6.50
N TYR A 408 16.66 -17.65 5.64
CA TYR A 408 16.47 -16.55 4.68
C TYR A 408 15.32 -16.78 3.68
N ARG A 409 14.96 -18.04 3.37
CA ARG A 409 13.82 -18.35 2.47
C ARG A 409 12.50 -17.72 2.95
N LEU A 410 12.30 -17.45 4.25
CA LEU A 410 11.12 -16.75 4.77
C LEU A 410 11.10 -15.26 4.42
N ILE A 411 12.26 -14.60 4.45
CA ILE A 411 12.42 -13.15 4.27
C ILE A 411 12.54 -12.83 2.77
N HIS A 412 13.40 -13.56 2.06
CA HIS A 412 13.68 -13.33 0.64
C HIS A 412 12.48 -13.60 -0.27
N GLN A 413 11.44 -14.28 0.20
CA GLN A 413 10.16 -14.38 -0.50
C GLN A 413 9.49 -13.02 -0.69
N LEU A 414 9.56 -12.12 0.30
CA LEU A 414 9.00 -10.76 0.22
C LEU A 414 9.58 -9.96 -0.95
N HIS A 415 10.81 -10.28 -1.36
CA HIS A 415 11.55 -9.58 -2.42
C HIS A 415 11.37 -10.20 -3.81
N LEU A 416 10.52 -11.22 -3.99
CA LEU A 416 10.31 -11.90 -5.29
C LEU A 416 9.38 -11.16 -6.25
N ALA A 417 8.62 -10.17 -5.79
CA ALA A 417 7.74 -9.36 -6.63
C ALA A 417 8.50 -8.56 -7.70
N GLU A 418 7.81 -8.19 -8.78
CA GLU A 418 8.29 -7.30 -9.87
C GLU A 418 9.55 -7.80 -10.61
N ALA A 419 9.80 -9.11 -10.60
CA ALA A 419 10.92 -9.71 -11.33
C ALA A 419 10.70 -9.69 -12.85
N ALA A 420 11.59 -9.02 -13.58
CA ALA A 420 11.62 -8.96 -15.04
C ALA A 420 12.15 -10.27 -15.67
N ALA A 421 13.05 -10.95 -14.97
CA ALA A 421 13.58 -12.27 -15.33
C ALA A 421 14.14 -12.98 -14.09
N ALA A 422 14.41 -14.29 -14.18
CA ALA A 422 15.04 -15.06 -13.11
C ALA A 422 16.15 -15.97 -13.62
N LEU A 423 17.23 -16.07 -12.85
CA LEU A 423 18.35 -16.99 -13.02
C LEU A 423 18.27 -18.04 -11.92
N VAL A 424 17.82 -19.26 -12.24
CA VAL A 424 17.72 -20.36 -11.27
C VAL A 424 19.00 -21.19 -11.35
N VAL A 425 19.90 -20.97 -10.40
CA VAL A 425 21.21 -21.61 -10.34
C VAL A 425 21.15 -22.91 -9.54
N PHE A 426 21.75 -23.98 -10.06
CA PHE A 426 21.86 -25.25 -9.36
C PHE A 426 23.28 -25.83 -9.41
N ASP A 427 23.61 -26.65 -8.40
CA ASP A 427 24.82 -27.47 -8.45
C ASP A 427 24.54 -28.71 -9.31
N ALA A 428 25.24 -28.79 -10.43
CA ALA A 428 25.22 -29.96 -11.32
C ALA A 428 25.54 -31.28 -10.58
N ARG A 429 26.29 -31.23 -9.48
CA ARG A 429 26.87 -32.39 -8.79
C ARG A 429 26.04 -32.94 -7.62
N SER A 430 24.80 -32.47 -7.40
CA SER A 430 23.92 -33.00 -6.34
C SER A 430 23.63 -34.50 -6.53
N GLU A 431 23.95 -35.31 -5.52
CA GLU A 431 23.89 -36.79 -5.60
C GLU A 431 22.48 -37.39 -5.44
N ALA A 432 21.48 -36.59 -5.02
CA ALA A 432 20.10 -37.03 -4.79
C ALA A 432 19.15 -36.65 -5.94
N ASP A 433 18.74 -35.39 -6.03
CA ASP A 433 18.12 -34.80 -7.21
C ASP A 433 18.66 -33.37 -7.42
N PRO A 434 19.34 -33.07 -8.54
CA PRO A 434 19.83 -31.72 -8.84
C PRO A 434 18.71 -30.71 -9.15
N PHE A 435 17.45 -31.15 -9.31
CA PHE A 435 16.33 -30.27 -9.65
C PHE A 435 15.35 -29.98 -8.49
N ALA A 436 15.60 -30.49 -7.28
CA ALA A 436 14.72 -30.25 -6.13
C ALA A 436 14.55 -28.74 -5.85
N GLY A 437 15.64 -28.06 -5.51
CA GLY A 437 15.65 -26.61 -5.28
C GLY A 437 15.19 -25.80 -6.50
N VAL A 438 15.46 -26.28 -7.72
CA VAL A 438 14.97 -25.66 -8.96
C VAL A 438 13.43 -25.63 -8.97
N ARG A 439 12.78 -26.75 -8.62
CA ARG A 439 11.31 -26.83 -8.49
C ARG A 439 10.78 -25.91 -7.38
N TYR A 440 11.50 -25.79 -6.26
CA TYR A 440 11.17 -24.84 -5.19
C TYR A 440 11.19 -23.38 -5.68
N TRP A 441 12.29 -22.93 -6.30
CA TRP A 441 12.43 -21.53 -6.74
C TRP A 441 11.45 -21.19 -7.87
N MET A 442 11.19 -22.11 -8.80
CA MET A 442 10.16 -21.93 -9.84
C MET A 442 8.74 -21.81 -9.26
N ARG A 443 8.40 -22.53 -8.18
CA ARG A 443 7.13 -22.34 -7.46
C ARG A 443 7.05 -21.00 -6.76
N ALA A 444 8.14 -20.55 -6.13
CA ALA A 444 8.20 -19.28 -5.43
C ALA A 444 8.01 -18.08 -6.40
N LEU A 445 8.67 -18.11 -7.56
CA LEU A 445 8.49 -17.14 -8.64
C LEU A 445 7.02 -17.06 -9.14
N ARG A 446 6.36 -18.21 -9.30
CA ARG A 446 4.96 -18.27 -9.75
C ARG A 446 3.96 -17.72 -8.72
N HIS A 447 4.32 -17.71 -7.43
CA HIS A 447 3.42 -17.30 -6.34
C HIS A 447 3.29 -15.78 -6.20
N TYR A 448 4.39 -15.01 -6.30
CA TYR A 448 4.41 -13.55 -6.09
C TYR A 448 3.85 -12.73 -7.26
N ARG A 449 2.74 -13.20 -7.86
CA ARG A 449 2.03 -12.57 -8.98
C ARG A 449 0.73 -11.93 -8.50
N GLN A 450 0.83 -10.74 -7.92
CA GLN A 450 -0.30 -9.81 -7.74
C GLN A 450 0.08 -8.47 -8.37
N GLY A 451 -0.85 -7.86 -9.11
CA GLY A 451 -0.61 -6.63 -9.89
C GLY A 451 -0.20 -6.86 -11.36
N GLY A 452 -1.19 -6.90 -12.25
CA GLY A 452 -1.16 -6.48 -13.68
C GLY A 452 -0.19 -7.10 -14.71
N GLY A 453 0.98 -7.58 -14.32
CA GLY A 453 2.10 -7.86 -15.22
C GLY A 453 1.89 -8.97 -16.27
N PRO A 454 2.86 -9.12 -17.20
CA PRO A 454 2.77 -9.97 -18.39
C PRO A 454 2.85 -11.49 -18.10
N SER A 455 3.35 -12.27 -19.07
CA SER A 455 3.54 -13.73 -19.01
C SER A 455 4.36 -14.22 -17.80
N GLU A 456 4.51 -15.54 -17.64
CA GLU A 456 5.37 -16.12 -16.58
C GLU A 456 6.78 -15.49 -16.60
N VAL A 457 7.32 -15.17 -15.41
CA VAL A 457 8.65 -14.57 -15.26
C VAL A 457 9.68 -15.46 -15.97
N PRO A 458 10.37 -14.95 -17.02
CA PRO A 458 11.21 -15.77 -17.87
C PRO A 458 12.43 -16.29 -17.09
N ALA A 459 12.42 -17.60 -16.85
CA ALA A 459 13.43 -18.27 -16.04
C ALA A 459 14.51 -18.91 -16.91
N ILE A 460 15.77 -18.61 -16.63
CA ILE A 460 16.96 -19.22 -17.22
C ILE A 460 17.55 -20.19 -16.20
N LEU A 461 17.73 -21.45 -16.59
CA LEU A 461 18.28 -22.51 -15.74
C LEU A 461 19.81 -22.58 -15.89
N VAL A 462 20.54 -22.32 -14.81
CA VAL A 462 22.01 -22.16 -14.84
C VAL A 462 22.70 -23.28 -14.06
N ALA A 463 23.39 -24.17 -14.78
CA ALA A 463 24.30 -25.15 -14.19
C ALA A 463 25.66 -24.46 -13.92
N ALA A 464 25.90 -24.06 -12.67
CA ALA A 464 27.09 -23.28 -12.31
C ALA A 464 28.24 -24.13 -11.75
N ARG A 465 29.46 -23.59 -11.83
CA ARG A 465 30.74 -24.19 -11.38
C ARG A 465 31.13 -25.47 -12.13
N VAL A 466 30.88 -25.51 -13.44
CA VAL A 466 31.21 -26.68 -14.29
C VAL A 466 32.70 -26.99 -14.40
N ASP A 467 33.58 -26.09 -13.92
CA ASP A 467 35.01 -26.36 -13.67
C ASP A 467 35.25 -27.47 -12.62
N ARG A 468 34.22 -27.82 -11.83
CA ARG A 468 34.21 -28.94 -10.86
C ARG A 468 33.62 -30.24 -11.42
N GLY A 469 33.23 -30.24 -12.70
CA GLY A 469 32.54 -31.32 -13.40
C GLY A 469 31.28 -30.82 -14.11
N GLY A 470 31.01 -31.32 -15.32
CA GLY A 470 29.80 -31.00 -16.09
C GLY A 470 28.55 -31.72 -15.58
N VAL A 471 27.41 -31.48 -16.24
CA VAL A 471 26.10 -31.99 -15.80
C VAL A 471 26.02 -33.53 -15.95
N PRO A 472 25.78 -34.31 -14.87
CA PRO A 472 25.67 -35.77 -14.90
C PRO A 472 24.29 -36.27 -15.35
N VAL A 473 23.37 -35.36 -15.64
CA VAL A 473 22.00 -35.63 -16.11
C VAL A 473 21.99 -35.77 -17.63
N SER A 474 21.24 -36.74 -18.16
CA SER A 474 21.08 -36.87 -19.62
C SER A 474 20.35 -35.65 -20.23
N PRO A 475 20.72 -35.20 -21.44
CA PRO A 475 20.05 -34.07 -22.10
C PRO A 475 18.53 -34.21 -22.22
N HIS A 476 18.02 -35.45 -22.37
CA HIS A 476 16.59 -35.73 -22.39
C HIS A 476 15.90 -35.46 -21.04
N ARG A 477 16.53 -35.77 -19.89
CA ARG A 477 15.96 -35.43 -18.58
C ARG A 477 16.05 -33.93 -18.31
N LEU A 478 17.12 -33.26 -18.77
CA LEU A 478 17.24 -31.80 -18.66
C LEU A 478 16.16 -31.09 -19.49
N ALA A 479 15.98 -31.47 -20.75
CA ALA A 479 14.92 -30.93 -21.62
C ALA A 479 13.53 -31.11 -21.03
N ALA A 480 13.18 -32.34 -20.60
CA ALA A 480 11.87 -32.61 -19.98
C ALA A 480 11.61 -31.79 -18.70
N VAL A 481 12.64 -31.46 -17.93
CA VAL A 481 12.52 -30.57 -16.75
C VAL A 481 12.39 -29.10 -17.17
N CYS A 482 13.03 -28.67 -18.26
CA CYS A 482 12.82 -27.32 -18.80
C CYS A 482 11.39 -27.14 -19.33
N ASP A 483 10.87 -28.15 -20.04
CA ASP A 483 9.49 -28.20 -20.55
C ASP A 483 8.46 -28.24 -19.41
N GLU A 484 8.71 -29.02 -18.35
CA GLU A 484 7.85 -29.09 -17.15
C GLU A 484 7.78 -27.74 -16.41
N LEU A 485 8.87 -26.98 -16.40
CA LEU A 485 9.01 -25.77 -15.59
C LEU A 485 8.75 -24.47 -16.37
N GLY A 486 8.74 -24.48 -17.70
CA GLY A 486 8.59 -23.26 -18.53
C GLY A 486 9.88 -22.44 -18.65
N VAL A 487 11.04 -23.10 -18.62
CA VAL A 487 12.37 -22.48 -18.66
C VAL A 487 12.69 -21.99 -20.08
N VAL A 488 13.01 -20.70 -20.24
CA VAL A 488 13.24 -20.08 -21.57
C VAL A 488 14.62 -20.37 -22.15
N ALA A 489 15.62 -20.69 -21.32
CA ALA A 489 16.95 -21.11 -21.74
C ALA A 489 17.65 -21.91 -20.62
N HIS A 490 18.56 -22.82 -20.99
CA HIS A 490 19.46 -23.48 -20.03
C HIS A 490 20.93 -23.31 -20.46
N LEU A 491 21.83 -23.09 -19.50
CA LEU A 491 23.25 -22.78 -19.75
C LEU A 491 24.18 -23.41 -18.71
N GLU A 492 25.37 -23.83 -19.16
CA GLU A 492 26.50 -24.23 -18.30
C GLU A 492 27.45 -23.05 -18.10
N THR A 493 27.82 -22.74 -16.85
CA THR A 493 28.75 -21.64 -16.55
C THR A 493 29.85 -22.00 -15.55
N SER A 494 31.03 -21.39 -15.74
CA SER A 494 32.04 -21.25 -14.69
C SER A 494 32.48 -19.79 -14.58
N ALA A 495 32.07 -19.13 -13.51
CA ALA A 495 32.50 -17.77 -13.20
C ALA A 495 34.02 -17.66 -12.99
N LYS A 496 34.67 -18.76 -12.55
CA LYS A 496 36.11 -18.84 -12.35
C LYS A 496 36.91 -18.88 -13.66
N GLU A 497 36.36 -19.52 -14.69
CA GLU A 497 37.03 -19.71 -15.99
C GLU A 497 36.47 -18.78 -17.09
N GLY A 498 35.42 -18.00 -16.79
CA GLY A 498 34.69 -17.16 -17.75
C GLY A 498 33.77 -17.93 -18.72
N ARG A 499 33.84 -19.26 -18.75
CA ARG A 499 33.06 -20.13 -19.64
C ARG A 499 31.55 -19.92 -19.43
N GLY A 500 30.81 -19.67 -20.51
CA GLY A 500 29.35 -19.54 -20.53
C GLY A 500 28.80 -18.21 -20.01
N VAL A 501 29.64 -17.30 -19.52
CA VAL A 501 29.19 -16.07 -18.86
C VAL A 501 28.70 -15.03 -19.88
N ALA A 502 29.35 -14.93 -21.05
CA ALA A 502 28.91 -14.04 -22.12
C ALA A 502 27.59 -14.52 -22.74
N GLU A 503 27.43 -15.83 -22.92
CA GLU A 503 26.22 -16.47 -23.41
C GLU A 503 25.04 -16.30 -22.42
N LEU A 504 25.33 -16.27 -21.12
CA LEU A 504 24.36 -15.97 -20.06
C LEU A 504 23.98 -14.48 -20.04
N ALA A 505 24.94 -13.56 -20.16
CA ALA A 505 24.66 -12.13 -20.27
C ALA A 505 23.71 -11.83 -21.45
N GLU A 506 24.01 -12.42 -22.61
CA GLU A 506 23.18 -12.38 -23.80
C GLU A 506 21.78 -13.02 -23.60
N ALA A 507 21.67 -14.08 -22.80
CA ALA A 507 20.38 -14.68 -22.46
C ALA A 507 19.55 -13.79 -21.53
N ILE A 508 20.17 -13.10 -20.56
CA ILE A 508 19.49 -12.12 -19.69
C ILE A 508 18.88 -10.99 -20.54
N HIS A 509 19.64 -10.42 -21.47
CA HIS A 509 19.12 -9.36 -22.35
C HIS A 509 17.93 -9.81 -23.22
N ARG A 510 17.90 -11.08 -23.66
CA ARG A 510 16.78 -11.64 -24.44
C ARG A 510 15.57 -12.04 -23.59
N ALA A 511 15.74 -12.27 -22.30
CA ALA A 511 14.64 -12.62 -21.40
C ALA A 511 13.79 -11.39 -21.02
N ILE A 512 14.37 -10.18 -21.00
CA ILE A 512 13.69 -8.97 -20.51
C ILE A 512 12.85 -8.33 -21.63
N ASP A 513 11.53 -8.39 -21.49
CA ASP A 513 10.59 -7.67 -22.37
C ASP A 513 10.36 -6.22 -21.91
N TRP A 514 11.23 -5.33 -22.40
CA TRP A 514 11.17 -3.88 -22.18
C TRP A 514 9.88 -3.18 -22.68
N SER A 515 9.00 -3.87 -23.41
CA SER A 515 7.68 -3.32 -23.77
C SER A 515 6.63 -3.48 -22.67
N THR A 516 6.91 -4.32 -21.67
CA THR A 516 5.98 -4.71 -20.59
C THR A 516 6.40 -4.26 -19.20
N LEU A 517 7.61 -3.71 -19.04
CA LEU A 517 8.08 -3.15 -17.79
C LEU A 517 7.49 -1.73 -17.59
N PRO A 518 7.05 -1.37 -16.37
CA PRO A 518 6.58 -0.03 -16.09
C PRO A 518 7.72 0.97 -16.29
N ARG A 519 7.44 2.03 -17.05
CA ARG A 519 8.34 3.19 -17.16
C ARG A 519 8.13 4.12 -15.97
N SER A 520 9.20 4.71 -15.46
CA SER A 520 9.13 5.86 -14.56
C SER A 520 9.65 7.07 -15.31
N ILE A 521 8.87 8.15 -15.39
CA ILE A 521 9.38 9.45 -15.86
C ILE A 521 9.62 10.32 -14.65
N SER A 522 10.88 10.71 -14.45
CA SER A 522 11.31 11.48 -13.29
C SER A 522 11.93 12.82 -13.69
N THR A 523 12.05 13.70 -12.69
CA THR A 523 12.80 14.96 -12.80
C THR A 523 14.31 14.73 -12.76
N GLU A 524 15.07 15.71 -13.23
CA GLU A 524 16.54 15.78 -13.06
C GLU A 524 16.95 15.71 -11.58
N LEU A 525 16.20 16.38 -10.69
CA LEU A 525 16.38 16.36 -9.24
C LEU A 525 16.30 14.94 -8.63
N PHE A 526 15.48 14.06 -9.19
CA PHE A 526 15.44 12.66 -8.75
C PHE A 526 16.74 11.91 -9.09
N GLU A 527 17.34 12.18 -10.25
CA GLU A 527 18.59 11.53 -10.64
C GLU A 527 19.78 12.01 -9.82
N THR A 528 19.92 13.32 -9.59
CA THR A 528 21.00 13.87 -8.75
C THR A 528 20.94 13.29 -7.34
N ILE A 529 19.74 13.16 -6.77
CA ILE A 529 19.52 12.58 -5.45
C ILE A 529 19.73 11.05 -5.44
N LYS A 530 19.26 10.31 -6.46
CA LYS A 530 19.59 8.88 -6.63
C LYS A 530 21.11 8.66 -6.62
N ARG A 531 21.83 9.46 -7.40
CA ARG A 531 23.30 9.37 -7.52
C ARG A 531 23.99 9.70 -6.19
N PHE A 532 23.62 10.81 -5.56
CA PHE A 532 24.11 11.23 -4.24
C PHE A 532 23.90 10.16 -3.15
N LEU A 533 22.73 9.50 -3.11
CA LEU A 533 22.45 8.45 -2.12
C LEU A 533 23.21 7.15 -2.41
N LEU A 534 23.43 6.80 -3.68
CA LEU A 534 24.30 5.68 -4.06
C LEU A 534 25.78 5.96 -3.74
N GLU A 535 26.23 7.21 -3.88
CA GLU A 535 27.56 7.66 -3.46
C GLU A 535 27.74 7.59 -1.94
N GLU A 536 26.75 8.01 -1.13
CA GLU A 536 26.80 7.82 0.33
C GLU A 536 26.75 6.33 0.71
N LYS A 537 25.97 5.48 0.01
CA LYS A 537 25.92 4.01 0.21
C LYS A 537 27.26 3.33 -0.09
N ALA A 538 28.11 3.94 -0.92
CA ALA A 538 29.47 3.47 -1.23
C ALA A 538 30.51 3.87 -0.16
N THR A 539 30.12 4.62 0.88
CA THR A 539 30.94 4.88 2.07
C THR A 539 30.61 3.87 3.19
N ASP A 540 31.33 3.92 4.31
CA ASP A 540 31.00 3.13 5.51
C ASP A 540 29.69 3.59 6.21
N ARG A 541 28.99 4.61 5.69
CA ARG A 541 27.70 5.07 6.22
C ARG A 541 26.61 4.03 6.01
N VAL A 542 26.03 3.56 7.11
CA VAL A 542 24.90 2.62 7.10
C VAL A 542 23.57 3.33 7.30
N LEU A 543 23.50 4.16 8.33
CA LEU A 543 22.31 4.89 8.77
C LEU A 543 22.62 6.39 8.78
N ALA A 544 21.64 7.23 8.45
CA ALA A 544 21.71 8.68 8.64
C ALA A 544 20.30 9.28 8.78
N SER A 545 20.18 10.44 9.42
CA SER A 545 18.93 11.19 9.38
C SER A 545 18.70 11.75 7.97
N GLY A 546 17.45 11.83 7.51
CA GLY A 546 17.11 12.54 6.27
C GLY A 546 17.62 13.99 6.28
N ASP A 547 17.66 14.59 7.47
CA ASP A 547 18.21 15.90 7.78
C ASP A 547 19.71 16.03 7.47
N ASP A 548 20.52 15.04 7.87
CA ASP A 548 21.96 15.02 7.56
C ASP A 548 22.24 14.75 6.10
N LEU A 549 21.44 13.88 5.47
CA LEU A 549 21.52 13.60 4.04
C LEU A 549 21.15 14.85 3.23
N PHE A 550 20.08 15.58 3.59
CA PHE A 550 19.70 16.84 2.96
C PHE A 550 20.77 17.94 3.17
N ARG A 551 21.33 18.04 4.39
CA ARG A 551 22.47 18.94 4.67
C ARG A 551 23.74 18.54 3.91
N LEU A 552 23.94 17.27 3.57
CA LEU A 552 25.08 16.82 2.74
C LEU A 552 24.82 17.10 1.26
N TYR A 553 23.60 16.85 0.76
CA TYR A 553 23.17 17.11 -0.61
C TYR A 553 23.32 18.59 -0.96
N THR A 554 22.70 19.49 -0.18
CA THR A 554 22.77 20.96 -0.37
C THR A 554 24.20 21.54 -0.28
N ARG A 555 25.14 20.86 0.39
CA ARG A 555 26.56 21.24 0.42
C ARG A 555 27.38 20.72 -0.77
N ARG A 556 26.93 19.66 -1.45
CA ARG A 556 27.55 19.14 -2.68
C ARG A 556 26.95 19.79 -3.94
N HIS A 557 25.69 20.21 -3.85
CA HIS A 557 24.90 20.77 -4.94
C HIS A 557 24.46 22.22 -4.64
N PRO A 558 25.40 23.20 -4.56
CA PRO A 558 25.10 24.61 -4.31
C PRO A 558 24.33 25.29 -5.45
N GLU A 559 24.11 24.61 -6.57
CA GLU A 559 23.22 25.03 -7.67
C GLU A 559 21.73 25.04 -7.30
N TYR A 560 21.31 24.27 -6.28
CA TYR A 560 19.93 24.31 -5.77
C TYR A 560 19.81 25.22 -4.54
N VAL A 561 18.71 25.98 -4.48
CA VAL A 561 18.37 26.79 -3.31
C VAL A 561 17.90 25.89 -2.17
N ALA A 562 18.52 26.02 -0.99
CA ALA A 562 18.20 25.22 0.18
C ALA A 562 16.93 25.72 0.91
N ASP A 563 15.78 25.49 0.30
CA ASP A 563 14.45 25.89 0.78
C ASP A 563 13.53 24.68 1.06
N GLY A 564 12.25 24.97 1.34
CA GLY A 564 11.23 23.96 1.62
C GLY A 564 10.78 23.16 0.39
N GLU A 565 10.83 23.73 -0.82
CA GLU A 565 10.49 23.01 -2.05
C GLU A 565 11.55 21.97 -2.36
N LEU A 566 12.84 22.34 -2.26
CA LEU A 566 13.94 21.40 -2.40
C LEU A 566 13.89 20.30 -1.34
N ARG A 567 13.49 20.62 -0.10
CA ARG A 567 13.33 19.61 0.96
C ARG A 567 12.18 18.64 0.68
N ALA A 568 11.01 19.14 0.28
CA ALA A 568 9.88 18.29 -0.11
C ALA A 568 10.24 17.40 -1.31
N GLY A 569 10.94 17.96 -2.31
CA GLY A 569 11.52 17.21 -3.43
C GLY A 569 12.50 16.13 -2.97
N PHE A 570 13.39 16.44 -2.02
CA PHE A 570 14.36 15.48 -1.48
C PHE A 570 13.69 14.30 -0.77
N ASP A 571 12.78 14.56 0.16
CA ASP A 571 12.09 13.50 0.89
C ASP A 571 11.19 12.65 -0.05
N THR A 572 10.67 13.25 -1.11
CA THR A 572 9.97 12.53 -2.21
C THR A 572 10.91 11.58 -2.95
N CYS A 573 12.11 12.04 -3.31
CA CYS A 573 13.10 11.20 -3.98
C CYS A 573 13.54 10.03 -3.09
N VAL A 574 13.68 10.23 -1.78
CA VAL A 574 13.94 9.13 -0.82
C VAL A 574 12.76 8.13 -0.79
N ARG A 575 11.50 8.58 -0.79
CA ARG A 575 10.33 7.67 -0.85
C ARG A 575 10.29 6.85 -2.14
N LEU A 576 10.60 7.45 -3.29
CA LEU A 576 10.65 6.75 -4.58
C LEU A 576 11.80 5.73 -4.66
N LEU A 577 12.95 6.00 -4.04
CA LEU A 577 14.06 5.05 -3.92
C LEU A 577 13.79 3.94 -2.89
N GLU A 578 12.95 4.21 -1.88
CA GLU A 578 12.42 3.21 -0.95
C GLU A 578 11.42 2.27 -1.63
N ARG A 579 10.55 2.76 -2.55
CA ARG A 579 9.69 1.87 -3.37
C ARG A 579 10.50 0.90 -4.21
N ARG A 580 11.69 1.31 -4.67
CA ARG A 580 12.64 0.48 -5.43
C ARG A 580 13.59 -0.33 -4.54
N ASP A 581 13.41 -0.28 -3.20
CA ASP A 581 14.14 -1.07 -2.20
C ASP A 581 15.69 -0.95 -2.31
N LEU A 582 16.13 0.25 -2.69
CA LEU A 582 17.55 0.67 -2.76
C LEU A 582 18.03 1.26 -1.42
N VAL A 583 17.11 1.92 -0.72
CA VAL A 583 17.21 2.46 0.65
C VAL A 583 15.93 2.09 1.41
N ARG A 584 15.93 2.22 2.74
CA ARG A 584 14.73 2.01 3.57
C ARG A 584 14.58 3.13 4.59
N ARG A 585 13.40 3.72 4.72
CA ARG A 585 13.09 4.66 5.80
C ARG A 585 12.69 3.88 7.04
N LEU A 586 13.21 4.28 8.20
CA LEU A 586 12.72 3.78 9.48
C LEU A 586 11.45 4.55 9.87
N SER A 587 10.58 3.93 10.65
CA SER A 587 9.35 4.51 11.19
C SER A 587 9.61 5.50 12.35
N PHE A 588 10.88 5.74 12.70
CA PHE A 588 11.34 6.53 13.83
C PHE A 588 12.67 7.23 13.51
N GLY A 589 12.92 8.36 14.17
CA GLY A 589 14.15 9.16 14.12
C GLY A 589 14.45 9.83 12.79
N GLY A 590 13.48 9.86 11.86
CA GLY A 590 13.68 10.36 10.50
C GLY A 590 14.81 9.66 9.73
N PHE A 591 15.16 8.42 10.12
CA PHE A 591 16.35 7.75 9.61
C PHE A 591 16.13 7.08 8.24
N VAL A 592 17.16 7.17 7.40
CA VAL A 592 17.30 6.44 6.14
C VAL A 592 18.43 5.43 6.30
N LEU A 593 18.09 4.15 6.19
CA LEU A 593 19.01 3.03 6.09
C LEU A 593 19.45 2.90 4.63
N LEU A 594 20.71 3.20 4.36
CA LEU A 594 21.30 3.11 3.00
C LEU A 594 21.56 1.66 2.59
N ARG A 595 21.67 0.74 3.55
CA ARG A 595 21.91 -0.70 3.31
C ARG A 595 20.72 -1.54 3.82
N PRO A 596 19.55 -1.53 3.14
CA PRO A 596 18.37 -2.31 3.54
C PRO A 596 18.64 -3.80 3.66
N GLU A 597 19.64 -4.32 2.94
CA GLU A 597 20.07 -5.72 2.94
C GLU A 597 20.53 -6.22 4.33
N LEU A 598 20.84 -5.30 5.26
CA LEU A 598 21.16 -5.65 6.65
C LEU A 598 19.92 -6.07 7.46
N LEU A 599 18.72 -5.58 7.13
CA LEU A 599 17.48 -6.05 7.78
C LEU A 599 17.30 -7.55 7.52
N ASP A 600 17.56 -8.01 6.29
CA ASP A 600 17.52 -9.43 5.91
C ASP A 600 18.52 -10.27 6.74
N ALA A 601 19.74 -9.75 6.92
CA ALA A 601 20.80 -10.43 7.68
C ALA A 601 20.48 -10.55 9.17
N TYR A 602 20.06 -9.45 9.80
CA TYR A 602 19.69 -9.44 11.22
C TYR A 602 18.40 -10.23 11.48
N ALA A 603 17.42 -10.17 10.57
CA ALA A 603 16.19 -10.95 10.69
C ALA A 603 16.45 -12.46 10.63
N SER A 604 17.29 -12.95 9.70
CA SER A 604 17.62 -14.39 9.68
C SER A 604 18.42 -14.79 10.92
N ALA A 605 19.35 -13.96 11.38
CA ALA A 605 20.12 -14.24 12.60
C ALA A 605 19.21 -14.36 13.85
N ILE A 606 18.16 -13.54 13.97
CA ILE A 606 17.12 -13.69 15.01
C ILE A 606 16.34 -15.01 14.84
N ILE A 607 15.87 -15.32 13.63
CA ILE A 607 15.08 -16.53 13.30
C ILE A 607 15.89 -17.82 13.54
N ASP A 608 17.16 -17.83 13.14
CA ASP A 608 18.05 -18.98 13.27
C ASP A 608 18.48 -19.18 14.73
N ALA A 609 18.65 -18.11 15.51
CA ALA A 609 18.85 -18.19 16.96
C ALA A 609 17.59 -18.66 17.70
N ALA A 610 16.39 -18.24 17.30
CA ALA A 610 15.13 -18.72 17.86
C ALA A 610 14.89 -20.22 17.62
N ARG A 611 15.31 -20.74 16.45
CA ARG A 611 15.35 -22.19 16.17
C ARG A 611 16.41 -22.94 17.00
N GLY A 612 17.46 -22.23 17.42
CA GLY A 612 18.59 -22.78 18.18
C GLY A 612 18.35 -22.96 19.68
N GLN A 613 17.18 -22.57 20.21
CA GLN A 613 16.90 -22.67 21.64
C GLN A 613 16.91 -24.14 22.14
N PRO A 614 17.52 -24.44 23.30
CA PRO A 614 17.68 -25.82 23.78
C PRO A 614 16.38 -26.58 24.07
N ASP A 615 15.28 -25.87 24.34
CA ASP A 615 13.96 -26.45 24.56
C ASP A 615 13.17 -26.71 23.27
N GLY A 616 13.56 -26.10 22.16
CA GLY A 616 12.86 -26.21 20.89
C GLY A 616 11.52 -25.45 20.80
N LEU A 617 11.29 -24.44 21.66
CA LEU A 617 10.06 -23.63 21.67
C LEU A 617 10.05 -22.48 20.63
N GLY A 618 11.09 -22.36 19.79
CA GLY A 618 11.07 -21.49 18.61
C GLY A 618 10.95 -20.00 18.91
N TYR A 619 11.57 -19.54 20.00
CA TYR A 619 11.40 -18.19 20.54
C TYR A 619 12.72 -17.41 20.73
N MET A 620 12.61 -16.09 20.79
CA MET A 620 13.71 -15.19 21.13
C MET A 620 13.22 -14.15 22.15
N ALA A 621 13.89 -14.04 23.30
CA ALA A 621 13.60 -12.97 24.25
C ALA A 621 13.82 -11.60 23.60
N GLU A 622 12.83 -10.71 23.66
CA GLU A 622 12.88 -9.44 22.92
C GLU A 622 14.04 -8.56 23.38
N ASP A 623 14.36 -8.55 24.67
CA ASP A 623 15.50 -7.78 25.19
C ASP A 623 16.86 -8.37 24.79
N ASP A 624 16.94 -9.66 24.45
CA ASP A 624 18.14 -10.26 23.84
C ASP A 624 18.23 -9.89 22.36
N ALA A 625 17.10 -9.89 21.64
CA ALA A 625 17.02 -9.43 20.26
C ALA A 625 17.44 -7.95 20.14
N LEU A 626 16.79 -7.04 20.88
CA LEU A 626 17.03 -5.59 20.79
C LEU A 626 18.42 -5.16 21.29
N ALA A 627 19.13 -6.01 22.04
CA ALA A 627 20.50 -5.80 22.47
C ALA A 627 21.54 -6.60 21.66
N GLY A 628 21.14 -7.34 20.62
CA GLY A 628 22.04 -8.11 19.77
C GLY A 628 22.78 -9.23 20.51
N ARG A 629 22.18 -9.83 21.55
CA ARG A 629 22.78 -10.86 22.42
C ARG A 629 22.65 -12.28 21.86
N PHE A 630 22.80 -12.41 20.55
CA PHE A 630 22.73 -13.67 19.80
C PHE A 630 23.81 -13.70 18.71
N PRO A 631 24.11 -14.86 18.08
CA PRO A 631 25.10 -14.94 17.01
C PRO A 631 24.66 -14.13 15.77
N ILE A 632 25.49 -13.21 15.32
CA ILE A 632 25.31 -12.40 14.11
C ILE A 632 26.57 -12.56 13.25
N PRO A 633 26.48 -12.73 11.91
CA PRO A 633 27.63 -12.81 11.03
C PRO A 633 28.58 -11.60 11.16
N GLU A 634 29.90 -11.84 11.17
CA GLU A 634 30.91 -10.79 11.35
C GLU A 634 30.93 -9.76 10.22
N ASP A 635 30.48 -10.13 9.02
CA ASP A 635 30.32 -9.25 7.85
C ASP A 635 29.04 -8.41 7.89
N ALA A 636 28.05 -8.79 8.71
CA ALA A 636 26.81 -8.05 8.92
C ALA A 636 26.83 -7.18 10.17
N ARG A 637 27.56 -7.57 11.23
CA ARG A 637 27.58 -6.88 12.54
C ARG A 637 28.06 -5.44 12.41
N LEU A 638 27.25 -4.48 12.87
CA LEU A 638 27.62 -3.07 12.86
C LEU A 638 28.59 -2.71 13.99
N PRO A 639 29.57 -1.82 13.75
CA PRO A 639 30.56 -1.42 14.75
C PRO A 639 30.02 -0.39 15.77
N GLY A 640 28.89 0.25 15.49
CA GLY A 640 28.27 1.28 16.34
C GLY A 640 27.08 0.73 17.13
N PRO A 641 27.17 0.53 18.46
CA PRO A 641 26.09 -0.11 19.24
C PRO A 641 24.76 0.64 19.25
N GLY A 642 24.78 1.97 19.06
CA GLY A 642 23.55 2.77 18.93
C GLY A 642 22.84 2.56 17.60
N GLU A 643 23.60 2.59 16.49
CA GLU A 643 23.06 2.31 15.14
C GLU A 643 22.57 0.87 15.02
N GLU A 644 23.31 -0.08 15.61
CA GLU A 644 22.90 -1.49 15.71
C GLU A 644 21.57 -1.65 16.45
N ARG A 645 21.38 -0.97 17.59
CA ARG A 645 20.13 -1.03 18.35
C ARG A 645 18.95 -0.47 17.55
N LEU A 646 19.14 0.63 16.81
CA LEU A 646 18.11 1.18 15.94
C LEU A 646 17.76 0.20 14.79
N LEU A 647 18.77 -0.43 14.18
CA LEU A 647 18.58 -1.46 13.15
C LEU A 647 17.83 -2.70 13.71
N LEU A 648 18.17 -3.15 14.91
CA LEU A 648 17.51 -4.27 15.60
C LEU A 648 16.03 -3.98 15.90
N ILE A 649 15.70 -2.76 16.34
CA ILE A 649 14.30 -2.35 16.56
C ILE A 649 13.52 -2.38 15.24
N ALA A 650 14.09 -1.84 14.15
CA ALA A 650 13.48 -1.89 12.83
C ALA A 650 13.34 -3.34 12.30
N THR A 651 14.28 -4.22 12.64
CA THR A 651 14.24 -5.64 12.28
C THR A 651 13.08 -6.36 12.99
N VAL A 652 12.91 -6.14 14.29
CA VAL A 652 11.79 -6.70 15.07
C VAL A 652 10.44 -6.14 14.60
N GLU A 653 10.38 -4.85 14.30
CA GLU A 653 9.19 -4.21 13.72
C GLU A 653 8.77 -4.88 12.40
N GLU A 654 9.72 -5.15 11.50
CA GLU A 654 9.44 -5.76 10.20
C GLU A 654 8.98 -7.23 10.34
N LEU A 655 9.60 -8.00 11.24
CA LEU A 655 9.17 -9.38 11.56
C LEU A 655 7.72 -9.44 12.09
N LEU A 656 7.29 -8.42 12.85
CA LEU A 656 5.90 -8.30 13.33
C LEU A 656 4.95 -7.87 12.20
N ARG A 657 5.33 -6.88 11.37
CA ARG A 657 4.50 -6.37 10.25
C ARG A 657 4.13 -7.43 9.21
N HIS A 658 4.98 -8.42 8.97
CA HIS A 658 4.77 -9.47 7.96
C HIS A 658 4.09 -10.75 8.50
N ASP A 659 3.56 -10.72 9.74
CA ASP A 659 3.00 -11.89 10.45
C ASP A 659 4.02 -13.05 10.61
N LEU A 660 5.33 -12.77 10.69
CA LEU A 660 6.38 -13.80 10.82
C LEU A 660 6.68 -14.19 12.27
N ALA A 661 6.44 -13.26 13.20
CA ALA A 661 6.52 -13.45 14.64
C ALA A 661 5.29 -12.85 15.35
N LEU A 662 5.05 -13.26 16.59
CA LEU A 662 4.14 -12.59 17.53
C LEU A 662 4.85 -12.29 18.85
N ARG A 663 4.40 -11.27 19.58
CA ARG A 663 4.86 -11.01 20.96
C ARG A 663 4.03 -11.77 21.96
N GLU A 664 4.70 -12.43 22.90
CA GLU A 664 4.10 -13.10 24.05
C GLU A 664 4.67 -12.53 25.35
N PRO A 665 3.85 -11.91 26.21
CA PRO A 665 4.28 -11.52 27.55
C PRO A 665 4.50 -12.76 28.44
N THR A 666 5.65 -12.84 29.10
CA THR A 666 6.03 -13.95 29.99
C THR A 666 6.53 -13.41 31.33
N ASP A 667 6.68 -14.27 32.35
CA ASP A 667 7.24 -13.88 33.65
C ASP A 667 8.67 -13.31 33.55
N GLY A 668 9.38 -13.58 32.43
CA GLY A 668 10.71 -13.06 32.14
C GLY A 668 10.75 -11.76 31.33
N GLY A 669 9.62 -11.30 30.77
CA GLY A 669 9.55 -10.10 29.93
C GLY A 669 8.59 -10.27 28.75
N VAL A 670 9.12 -10.14 27.53
CA VAL A 670 8.39 -10.36 26.28
C VAL A 670 9.23 -11.24 25.36
N ASP A 671 8.63 -12.31 24.85
CA ASP A 671 9.25 -13.24 23.92
C ASP A 671 8.66 -13.06 22.51
N LEU A 672 9.53 -13.12 21.50
CA LEU A 672 9.17 -13.16 20.09
C LEU A 672 9.04 -14.61 19.67
N ILE A 673 7.81 -15.06 19.44
CA ILE A 673 7.48 -16.44 19.09
C ILE A 673 7.41 -16.59 17.57
N PHE A 674 8.14 -17.57 17.02
CA PHE A 674 8.17 -17.86 15.58
C PHE A 674 7.56 -19.25 15.30
N PRO A 675 6.28 -19.36 14.92
CA PRO A 675 5.59 -20.67 14.82
C PRO A 675 6.27 -21.68 13.88
N SER A 676 7.01 -21.23 12.86
CA SER A 676 7.76 -22.08 11.93
C SER A 676 9.13 -22.56 12.43
N GLN A 677 9.56 -22.13 13.62
CA GLN A 677 10.87 -22.44 14.21
C GLN A 677 10.81 -23.35 15.44
N PHE A 678 9.61 -23.70 15.92
CA PHE A 678 9.44 -24.77 16.91
C PHE A 678 10.12 -26.05 16.41
N THR A 679 10.83 -26.73 17.29
CA THR A 679 11.47 -28.02 16.98
C THR A 679 10.89 -29.18 17.78
N GLN A 680 10.07 -28.94 18.81
CA GLN A 680 9.29 -29.98 19.49
C GLN A 680 8.21 -30.57 18.56
N ASP A 681 8.05 -31.90 18.58
CA ASP A 681 6.85 -32.59 18.08
C ASP A 681 5.80 -32.70 19.21
N PRO A 682 4.49 -32.78 18.91
CA PRO A 682 3.45 -32.87 19.95
C PRO A 682 3.63 -34.13 20.82
N PRO A 683 3.58 -34.02 22.17
CA PRO A 683 3.97 -35.11 23.08
C PRO A 683 3.05 -36.32 22.99
N ASP A 684 1.74 -36.07 22.83
CA ASP A 684 0.77 -37.00 22.28
C ASP A 684 0.03 -36.27 21.16
N ALA A 685 -0.08 -36.86 19.97
CA ALA A 685 -1.10 -36.40 19.03
C ALA A 685 -2.47 -36.82 19.58
N PRO A 686 -3.53 -35.99 19.51
CA PRO A 686 -4.85 -36.42 19.95
C PRO A 686 -5.42 -37.47 18.98
N ASP A 687 -5.15 -38.75 19.25
CA ASP A 687 -5.68 -39.92 18.53
C ASP A 687 -7.23 -39.98 18.53
N THR A 688 -7.87 -39.18 19.38
CA THR A 688 -9.32 -39.00 19.46
C THR A 688 -9.87 -37.89 18.56
N ALA A 689 -9.04 -36.99 18.02
CA ALA A 689 -9.50 -35.87 17.21
C ALA A 689 -9.80 -36.29 15.77
N THR A 690 -11.07 -36.20 15.36
CA THR A 690 -11.44 -36.51 13.97
C THR A 690 -10.80 -35.49 13.03
N THR A 691 -9.91 -35.98 12.17
CA THR A 691 -9.45 -35.22 11.01
C THR A 691 -10.61 -35.08 10.04
N ASP A 692 -11.15 -33.86 9.94
CA ASP A 692 -12.38 -33.56 9.22
C ASP A 692 -12.09 -33.06 7.79
N VAL A 693 -11.09 -32.19 7.62
CA VAL A 693 -10.76 -31.52 6.35
C VAL A 693 -9.25 -31.44 6.18
N ALA A 694 -8.77 -31.59 4.95
CA ALA A 694 -7.40 -31.25 4.57
C ALA A 694 -7.41 -30.29 3.37
N PHE A 695 -6.48 -29.35 3.35
CA PHE A 695 -6.23 -28.46 2.23
C PHE A 695 -4.86 -28.78 1.64
N ARG A 696 -4.80 -29.08 0.35
CA ARG A 696 -3.54 -29.17 -0.41
C ARG A 696 -3.30 -27.88 -1.17
N PHE A 697 -2.07 -27.42 -1.22
CA PHE A 697 -1.69 -26.17 -1.87
C PHE A 697 -0.22 -26.20 -2.31
N GLU A 698 0.15 -25.34 -3.27
CA GLU A 698 1.54 -25.12 -3.66
C GLU A 698 1.99 -23.72 -3.25
N GLY A 699 3.28 -23.53 -2.97
CA GLY A 699 3.86 -22.25 -2.55
C GLY A 699 4.68 -22.36 -1.25
N ALA A 700 4.71 -21.26 -0.49
CA ALA A 700 5.60 -21.06 0.65
C ALA A 700 5.12 -21.73 1.95
N VAL A 701 5.00 -23.07 1.97
CA VAL A 701 4.35 -23.87 3.04
C VAL A 701 4.63 -23.38 4.47
N LYS A 702 5.89 -23.14 4.83
CA LYS A 702 6.27 -22.67 6.19
C LYS A 702 5.89 -21.23 6.49
N THR A 703 5.95 -20.34 5.49
CA THR A 703 5.51 -18.93 5.60
C THR A 703 3.99 -18.86 5.69
N VAL A 704 3.29 -19.66 4.90
CA VAL A 704 1.82 -19.80 4.92
C VAL A 704 1.35 -20.29 6.29
N TYR A 705 1.99 -21.32 6.84
CA TYR A 705 1.73 -21.82 8.21
C TYR A 705 2.06 -20.78 9.28
N ALA A 706 3.23 -20.14 9.25
CA ALA A 706 3.63 -19.14 10.25
C ALA A 706 2.64 -17.98 10.31
N THR A 707 2.34 -17.38 9.16
CA THR A 707 1.43 -16.23 9.04
C THR A 707 0.00 -16.60 9.42
N LEU A 708 -0.47 -17.81 9.09
CA LEU A 708 -1.77 -18.31 9.55
C LEU A 708 -1.79 -18.48 11.08
N ALA A 709 -0.72 -19.05 11.65
CA ALA A 709 -0.65 -19.37 13.07
C ALA A 709 -0.48 -18.11 13.95
N VAL A 710 0.21 -17.08 13.45
CA VAL A 710 0.25 -15.73 14.04
C VAL A 710 -1.12 -15.08 13.99
N ARG A 711 -1.75 -14.99 12.81
CA ARG A 711 -3.06 -14.33 12.67
C ARG A 711 -4.16 -15.04 13.47
N LEU A 712 -4.19 -16.38 13.51
CA LEU A 712 -5.09 -17.15 14.38
C LEU A 712 -4.84 -16.96 15.88
N SER A 713 -3.68 -16.43 16.28
CA SER A 713 -3.39 -16.02 17.66
C SER A 713 -3.83 -14.58 17.96
N HIS A 714 -4.03 -13.75 16.92
CA HIS A 714 -4.50 -12.36 17.03
C HIS A 714 -6.03 -12.21 16.89
N VAL A 715 -6.73 -13.12 16.21
CA VAL A 715 -8.19 -13.06 16.04
C VAL A 715 -8.93 -13.23 17.35
N ALA A 716 -9.75 -12.25 17.74
CA ALA A 716 -10.46 -12.27 19.02
C ALA A 716 -11.50 -13.39 19.16
N ALA A 717 -11.84 -14.15 18.11
CA ALA A 717 -12.76 -15.30 18.18
C ALA A 717 -12.13 -16.55 18.83
N TYR A 718 -10.80 -16.66 18.81
CA TYR A 718 -10.05 -17.83 19.25
C TYR A 718 -8.99 -17.46 20.30
N ARG A 719 -8.61 -18.43 21.13
CA ARG A 719 -7.48 -18.33 22.06
C ARG A 719 -6.53 -19.49 21.76
N ARG A 720 -5.30 -19.20 21.33
CA ARG A 720 -4.23 -20.22 21.20
C ARG A 720 -4.07 -20.98 22.52
N GLU A 721 -3.85 -22.29 22.44
CA GLU A 721 -3.50 -23.12 23.60
C GLU A 721 -2.06 -23.59 23.48
N GLU A 722 -1.68 -24.32 22.42
CA GLU A 722 -0.34 -24.89 22.27
C GLU A 722 0.18 -24.76 20.81
N MET A 723 1.51 -24.86 20.66
CA MET A 723 2.24 -24.79 19.39
C MET A 723 3.39 -25.81 19.36
N TRP A 724 3.63 -26.39 18.19
CA TRP A 724 4.68 -27.37 17.91
C TRP A 724 5.22 -27.18 16.50
N ARG A 725 6.31 -27.89 16.14
CA ARG A 725 7.04 -27.82 14.86
C ARG A 725 6.16 -27.73 13.61
N ASN A 726 5.04 -28.45 13.61
CA ASN A 726 4.13 -28.59 12.48
C ASN A 726 2.64 -28.50 12.86
N ALA A 727 2.29 -28.02 14.06
CA ALA A 727 0.90 -27.95 14.51
C ALA A 727 0.63 -26.84 15.53
N SER A 728 -0.59 -26.34 15.56
CA SER A 728 -1.08 -25.42 16.60
C SER A 728 -2.55 -25.68 16.95
N THR A 729 -2.92 -25.34 18.18
CA THR A 729 -4.28 -25.53 18.72
C THR A 729 -4.86 -24.25 19.29
N TYR A 730 -6.16 -24.09 19.12
CA TYR A 730 -6.91 -22.89 19.51
C TYR A 730 -8.27 -23.29 20.09
N ARG A 731 -8.65 -22.68 21.21
CA ARG A 731 -9.99 -22.83 21.78
C ARG A 731 -10.87 -21.67 21.33
N ALA A 732 -12.01 -21.98 20.71
CA ALA A 732 -12.96 -20.96 20.29
C ALA A 732 -13.70 -20.38 21.51
N LYS A 733 -14.01 -19.08 21.51
CA LYS A 733 -14.73 -18.43 22.63
C LYS A 733 -16.12 -19.01 22.88
N VAL A 734 -16.78 -19.51 21.84
CA VAL A 734 -18.09 -20.18 21.91
C VAL A 734 -18.02 -21.65 22.35
N GLY A 735 -16.81 -22.20 22.52
CA GLY A 735 -16.57 -23.59 22.90
C GLY A 735 -15.96 -24.43 21.77
N GLY A 736 -15.25 -25.48 22.17
CA GLY A 736 -14.55 -26.42 21.29
C GLY A 736 -13.08 -26.07 21.01
N LEU A 737 -12.31 -27.10 20.73
CA LEU A 737 -10.92 -27.04 20.28
C LEU A 737 -10.86 -27.14 18.75
N CYS A 738 -10.15 -26.21 18.13
CA CYS A 738 -9.82 -26.17 16.72
C CYS A 738 -8.30 -26.32 16.57
N GLY A 739 -7.86 -27.35 15.87
CA GLY A 739 -6.44 -27.63 15.64
C GLY A 739 -6.10 -27.68 14.17
N LEU A 740 -4.88 -27.27 13.83
CA LEU A 740 -4.33 -27.38 12.50
C LEU A 740 -2.95 -28.04 12.53
N ARG A 741 -2.63 -28.80 11.49
CA ARG A 741 -1.36 -29.50 11.32
C ARG A 741 -0.88 -29.38 9.89
N VAL A 742 0.29 -28.78 9.68
CA VAL A 742 0.92 -28.66 8.36
C VAL A 742 1.82 -29.86 8.08
N ARG A 743 1.92 -30.26 6.82
CA ARG A 743 2.87 -31.26 6.33
C ARG A 743 3.45 -30.81 5.00
N ASP A 744 4.77 -30.65 4.95
CA ASP A 744 5.52 -30.61 3.69
C ASP A 744 5.35 -31.98 3.00
N LEU A 745 4.76 -31.99 1.79
CA LEU A 745 4.63 -33.19 0.95
C LEU A 745 5.85 -33.36 0.04
N ASP A 746 6.27 -32.25 -0.56
CA ASP A 746 7.48 -32.07 -1.38
C ASP A 746 7.93 -30.60 -1.19
N GLU A 747 9.10 -30.23 -1.71
CA GLU A 747 9.53 -28.82 -1.69
C GLU A 747 8.51 -27.90 -2.38
N GLY A 748 7.86 -27.05 -1.58
CA GLY A 748 6.82 -26.11 -2.05
C GLY A 748 5.44 -26.73 -2.27
N ARG A 749 5.15 -27.92 -1.73
CA ARG A 749 3.80 -28.51 -1.71
C ARG A 749 3.37 -28.85 -0.28
N GLY A 750 2.28 -28.25 0.19
CA GLY A 750 1.79 -28.40 1.55
C GLY A 750 0.46 -29.17 1.62
N GLU A 751 0.27 -29.93 2.69
CA GLU A 751 -1.03 -30.42 3.15
C GLU A 751 -1.29 -29.85 4.56
N LEU A 752 -2.26 -28.95 4.68
CA LEU A 752 -2.71 -28.41 5.97
C LEU A 752 -3.99 -29.13 6.39
N THR A 753 -3.95 -29.79 7.54
CA THR A 753 -4.98 -30.70 8.03
C THR A 753 -5.68 -30.09 9.24
N LEU A 754 -7.02 -30.02 9.21
CA LEU A 754 -7.85 -29.52 10.30
C LEU A 754 -8.42 -30.68 11.13
N PHE A 755 -8.37 -30.53 12.45
CA PHE A 755 -8.90 -31.47 13.43
C PHE A 755 -9.62 -30.73 14.55
N PHE A 756 -10.65 -31.35 15.12
CA PHE A 756 -11.52 -30.72 16.12
C PHE A 756 -11.83 -31.70 17.27
N ASP A 757 -12.18 -31.17 18.45
CA ASP A 757 -12.76 -31.98 19.53
C ASP A 757 -14.27 -32.20 19.33
N GLU A 758 -14.90 -32.99 20.20
CA GLU A 758 -16.35 -33.21 20.17
C GLU A 758 -17.17 -31.98 20.60
N ALA A 759 -16.53 -31.00 21.26
CA ALA A 759 -17.18 -29.78 21.77
C ALA A 759 -17.25 -28.64 20.73
N ALA A 760 -16.49 -28.71 19.63
CA ALA A 760 -16.58 -27.77 18.53
C ALA A 760 -17.89 -27.96 17.73
N SER A 761 -18.77 -26.95 17.76
CA SER A 761 -20.02 -26.91 16.98
C SER A 761 -19.76 -26.87 15.47
N GLU A 762 -20.77 -27.18 14.65
CA GLU A 762 -20.63 -27.09 13.18
C GLU A 762 -20.31 -25.67 12.70
N GLU A 763 -20.83 -24.64 13.40
CA GLU A 763 -20.55 -23.22 13.16
C GLU A 763 -19.07 -22.89 13.47
N THR A 764 -18.57 -23.26 14.65
CA THR A 764 -17.17 -23.09 15.04
C THR A 764 -16.21 -23.74 14.06
N ARG A 765 -16.54 -24.97 13.60
CA ARG A 765 -15.75 -25.69 12.60
C ARG A 765 -15.71 -24.94 11.28
N PHE A 766 -16.84 -24.42 10.81
CA PHE A 766 -16.93 -23.80 9.48
C PHE A 766 -16.32 -22.39 9.46
N LEU A 767 -16.48 -21.58 10.51
CA LEU A 767 -15.77 -20.30 10.59
C LEU A 767 -14.25 -20.48 10.61
N PHE A 768 -13.75 -21.52 11.28
CA PHE A 768 -12.32 -21.88 11.26
C PHE A 768 -11.87 -22.39 9.88
N GLU A 769 -12.68 -23.24 9.25
CA GLU A 769 -12.44 -23.81 7.90
C GLU A 769 -12.43 -22.73 6.81
N ASP A 770 -13.40 -21.81 6.84
CA ASP A 770 -13.54 -20.70 5.89
C ASP A 770 -12.43 -19.66 6.08
N TYR A 771 -12.05 -19.33 7.32
CA TYR A 771 -10.91 -18.44 7.61
C TYR A 771 -9.58 -19.04 7.11
N VAL A 772 -9.34 -20.33 7.37
CA VAL A 772 -8.18 -21.06 6.85
C VAL A 772 -8.20 -21.10 5.32
N HIS A 773 -9.35 -21.35 4.70
CA HIS A 773 -9.48 -21.37 3.24
C HIS A 773 -9.20 -19.99 2.62
N ALA A 774 -9.70 -18.90 3.22
CA ALA A 774 -9.44 -17.54 2.78
C ALA A 774 -7.95 -17.18 2.88
N HIS A 775 -7.30 -17.48 4.02
CA HIS A 775 -5.85 -17.26 4.19
C HIS A 775 -5.01 -18.07 3.20
N LEU A 776 -5.33 -19.36 3.00
CA LEU A 776 -4.67 -20.18 1.99
C LEU A 776 -4.86 -19.63 0.58
N THR A 777 -6.06 -19.14 0.24
CA THR A 777 -6.34 -18.56 -1.08
C THR A 777 -5.57 -17.25 -1.31
N ALA A 778 -5.34 -16.46 -0.27
CA ALA A 778 -4.56 -15.23 -0.33
C ALA A 778 -3.03 -15.43 -0.29
N ARG A 779 -2.54 -16.51 0.37
CA ARG A 779 -1.10 -16.71 0.65
C ARG A 779 -0.48 -17.95 -0.04
N ALA A 780 -1.22 -18.72 -0.83
CA ALA A 780 -0.69 -19.82 -1.65
C ALA A 780 -0.59 -19.43 -3.14
N LEU A 781 -0.04 -20.32 -3.98
CA LEU A 781 -0.07 -20.17 -5.43
C LEU A 781 -1.54 -20.10 -5.92
N PRO A 782 -1.95 -19.06 -6.68
CA PRO A 782 -3.34 -18.91 -7.12
C PRO A 782 -3.89 -20.15 -7.85
N GLY A 783 -5.08 -20.58 -7.48
CA GLY A 783 -5.72 -21.79 -8.04
C GLY A 783 -5.11 -23.14 -7.59
N SER A 784 -4.07 -23.15 -6.75
CA SER A 784 -3.48 -24.40 -6.24
C SER A 784 -4.23 -25.01 -5.06
N VAL A 785 -5.01 -24.20 -4.32
CA VAL A 785 -5.69 -24.61 -3.09
C VAL A 785 -6.83 -25.59 -3.42
N ARG A 786 -6.76 -26.80 -2.85
CA ARG A 786 -7.76 -27.86 -2.99
C ARG A 786 -8.20 -28.35 -1.62
N ARG A 787 -9.48 -28.20 -1.31
CA ARG A 787 -10.13 -28.78 -0.14
C ARG A 787 -10.45 -30.26 -0.41
N GLU A 788 -10.09 -31.14 0.52
CA GLU A 788 -10.43 -32.56 0.52
C GLU A 788 -11.06 -32.91 1.87
N ARG A 789 -12.33 -33.35 1.87
CA ARG A 789 -12.97 -33.88 3.08
C ARG A 789 -12.31 -35.19 3.47
N VAL A 790 -11.88 -35.29 4.73
CA VAL A 790 -11.24 -36.50 5.25
C VAL A 790 -12.27 -37.32 6.01
N PHE A 791 -12.47 -38.56 5.58
CA PHE A 791 -13.43 -39.47 6.18
C PHE A 791 -12.71 -40.48 7.07
N THR A 792 -12.88 -40.36 8.38
CA THR A 792 -12.30 -41.25 9.40
C THR A 792 -13.37 -42.06 10.11
N CYS A 793 -13.02 -43.26 10.59
CA CYS A 793 -13.91 -44.08 11.39
C CYS A 793 -13.79 -43.71 12.88
N GLY A 794 -14.81 -43.07 13.46
CA GLY A 794 -14.91 -42.72 14.90
C GLY A 794 -15.00 -43.87 15.90
N GLN A 795 -14.40 -45.03 15.60
CA GLN A 795 -14.17 -46.14 16.55
C GLN A 795 -12.76 -46.76 16.41
N CYS A 796 -12.10 -46.63 15.25
CA CYS A 796 -10.79 -47.25 14.98
C CYS A 796 -9.79 -46.30 14.29
N GLY A 797 -10.13 -45.03 14.09
CA GLY A 797 -9.30 -44.04 13.41
C GLY A 797 -9.15 -44.23 11.89
N TYR A 798 -9.52 -45.39 11.33
CA TYR A 798 -9.29 -45.75 9.93
C TYR A 798 -9.74 -44.64 8.96
N ARG A 799 -8.77 -44.05 8.25
CA ARG A 799 -8.96 -43.03 7.21
C ARG A 799 -9.30 -43.71 5.89
N LEU A 800 -10.48 -43.43 5.34
CA LEU A 800 -10.88 -43.93 4.03
C LEU A 800 -9.96 -43.34 2.93
N PRO A 801 -9.42 -44.17 2.02
CA PRO A 801 -8.74 -43.68 0.82
C PRO A 801 -9.66 -42.84 -0.07
N GLY A 802 -9.17 -41.71 -0.57
CA GLY A 802 -9.98 -40.76 -1.37
C GLY A 802 -10.52 -41.38 -2.67
N ASP A 803 -9.77 -42.29 -3.29
CA ASP A 803 -10.22 -43.04 -4.47
C ASP A 803 -11.33 -44.06 -4.14
N LEU A 804 -11.38 -44.57 -2.91
CA LEU A 804 -12.46 -45.44 -2.44
C LEU A 804 -13.73 -44.63 -2.16
N VAL A 805 -13.58 -43.47 -1.52
CA VAL A 805 -14.67 -42.50 -1.30
C VAL A 805 -15.27 -42.04 -2.63
N HIS A 806 -14.45 -41.59 -3.57
CA HIS A 806 -14.92 -41.09 -4.86
C HIS A 806 -15.60 -42.20 -5.68
N ARG A 807 -15.08 -43.44 -5.66
CA ARG A 807 -15.72 -44.62 -6.29
C ARG A 807 -17.05 -45.04 -5.62
N ARG A 808 -17.29 -44.63 -4.37
CA ARG A 808 -18.55 -44.85 -3.65
C ARG A 808 -19.56 -43.74 -3.96
N GLN A 809 -19.17 -42.49 -3.80
CA GLN A 809 -20.00 -41.32 -4.14
C GLN A 809 -20.45 -41.37 -5.61
N GLY A 810 -19.56 -41.72 -6.54
CA GLY A 810 -19.87 -41.92 -7.97
C GLY A 810 -20.82 -43.09 -8.30
N ARG A 811 -21.26 -43.86 -7.30
CA ARG A 811 -22.33 -44.88 -7.40
C ARG A 811 -23.63 -44.44 -6.71
N GLY A 812 -23.65 -43.27 -6.07
CA GLY A 812 -24.73 -42.82 -5.19
C GLY A 812 -24.63 -43.35 -3.75
N ASP A 813 -23.54 -44.01 -3.35
CA ASP A 813 -23.38 -44.46 -1.96
C ASP A 813 -23.13 -43.26 -1.04
N THR A 814 -24.17 -42.81 -0.33
CA THR A 814 -24.10 -41.69 0.64
C THR A 814 -23.38 -42.05 1.94
N SER A 815 -23.00 -43.31 2.12
CA SER A 815 -22.41 -43.85 3.34
C SER A 815 -21.86 -45.26 3.11
N MET A 816 -20.85 -45.68 3.89
CA MET A 816 -20.28 -47.03 3.83
C MET A 816 -19.85 -47.55 5.20
N THR A 817 -19.89 -48.87 5.41
CA THR A 817 -19.29 -49.50 6.59
C THR A 817 -17.76 -49.33 6.56
N CYS A 818 -17.15 -49.10 7.73
CA CYS A 818 -15.69 -49.07 7.87
C CYS A 818 -15.05 -50.38 7.38
N PRO A 819 -14.04 -50.34 6.49
CA PRO A 819 -13.36 -51.54 5.99
C PRO A 819 -12.52 -52.30 7.02
N ASP A 820 -12.19 -51.65 8.16
CA ASP A 820 -11.25 -52.15 9.16
C ASP A 820 -11.97 -52.75 10.38
N CYS A 821 -12.82 -51.96 11.05
CA CYS A 821 -13.54 -52.45 12.23
C CYS A 821 -14.89 -53.14 11.92
N GLU A 822 -15.40 -53.02 10.69
CA GLU A 822 -16.72 -53.49 10.20
C GLU A 822 -17.97 -53.05 11.00
N ARG A 823 -17.81 -52.28 12.09
CA ARG A 823 -18.89 -51.96 13.05
C ARG A 823 -19.60 -50.64 12.80
N VAL A 824 -18.87 -49.63 12.32
CA VAL A 824 -19.38 -48.25 12.16
C VAL A 824 -19.70 -47.97 10.70
N LYS A 825 -20.84 -47.31 10.47
CA LYS A 825 -21.23 -46.79 9.16
C LYS A 825 -20.83 -45.31 9.04
N ILE A 826 -19.84 -45.05 8.20
CA ILE A 826 -19.27 -43.73 7.92
C ILE A 826 -20.15 -43.02 6.88
N SER A 827 -20.48 -41.75 7.10
CA SER A 827 -21.15 -40.90 6.11
C SER A 827 -20.18 -40.52 4.99
N LEU A 828 -20.65 -40.47 3.74
CA LEU A 828 -19.89 -39.99 2.58
C LEU A 828 -20.50 -38.71 1.96
N LEU A 829 -21.45 -38.08 2.64
CA LEU A 829 -21.98 -36.78 2.27
C LEU A 829 -21.02 -35.68 2.72
N ASP A 830 -20.63 -34.79 1.81
CA ASP A 830 -20.09 -33.47 2.16
C ASP A 830 -21.25 -32.47 2.26
N ARG A 831 -21.04 -31.38 3.02
CA ARG A 831 -22.05 -30.33 3.26
C ARG A 831 -21.55 -29.04 2.59
N GLU A 832 -21.58 -29.04 1.26
CA GLU A 832 -20.95 -28.03 0.39
C GLU A 832 -21.65 -26.65 0.35
N ASP A 833 -22.80 -26.47 1.02
CA ASP A 833 -23.50 -25.17 1.12
C ASP A 833 -22.73 -24.19 2.05
N ARG A 834 -21.51 -23.81 1.67
CA ARG A 834 -20.56 -23.00 2.43
C ARG A 834 -19.91 -21.92 1.56
N LEU A 835 -20.56 -20.76 1.52
CA LEU A 835 -19.98 -19.41 1.48
C LEU A 835 -21.13 -18.38 1.43
N GLY A 836 -22.02 -18.44 2.43
CA GLY A 836 -23.06 -17.43 2.59
C GLY A 836 -22.45 -16.07 2.95
N ALA A 837 -23.15 -14.98 2.60
CA ALA A 837 -22.67 -13.61 2.85
C ALA A 837 -22.35 -13.32 4.34
N ALA A 838 -22.92 -14.08 5.28
CA ALA A 838 -22.62 -14.02 6.71
C ALA A 838 -21.18 -14.47 7.03
N SER A 839 -20.76 -15.68 6.63
CA SER A 839 -19.38 -16.16 6.88
C SER A 839 -18.34 -15.25 6.24
N MET A 840 -18.57 -14.78 5.01
CA MET A 840 -17.69 -13.80 4.35
C MET A 840 -17.61 -12.46 5.09
N ARG A 841 -18.60 -12.09 5.90
CA ARG A 841 -18.52 -10.92 6.80
C ARG A 841 -17.68 -11.26 8.04
N GLU A 842 -17.96 -12.37 8.71
CA GLU A 842 -17.24 -12.80 9.92
C GLU A 842 -15.72 -13.00 9.66
N VAL A 843 -15.36 -13.60 8.52
CA VAL A 843 -13.96 -13.75 8.08
C VAL A 843 -13.27 -12.41 7.81
N ARG A 844 -14.01 -11.37 7.37
CA ARG A 844 -13.48 -10.00 7.22
C ARG A 844 -13.29 -9.31 8.57
N GLU A 845 -14.26 -9.41 9.47
CA GLU A 845 -14.17 -8.88 10.84
C GLU A 845 -13.03 -9.55 11.64
N MET A 846 -12.82 -10.86 11.46
CA MET A 846 -11.65 -11.57 11.98
C MET A 846 -10.34 -11.02 11.42
N ASN A 847 -10.22 -10.84 10.10
CA ASN A 847 -8.99 -10.31 9.49
C ASN A 847 -8.66 -8.90 9.99
N ALA A 848 -9.65 -7.99 10.03
CA ALA A 848 -9.47 -6.65 10.56
C ALA A 848 -8.98 -6.65 12.04
N THR A 849 -9.44 -7.61 12.85
CA THR A 849 -8.99 -7.79 14.23
C THR A 849 -7.53 -8.29 14.31
N ALA A 850 -7.15 -9.20 13.42
CA ALA A 850 -5.78 -9.71 13.33
C ALA A 850 -4.80 -8.62 12.87
N ASP A 851 -5.21 -7.82 11.89
CA ASP A 851 -4.45 -6.68 11.37
C ASP A 851 -4.24 -5.62 12.46
N ALA A 852 -5.30 -5.21 13.16
CA ALA A 852 -5.19 -4.20 14.24
C ALA A 852 -4.25 -4.64 15.39
N THR A 853 -4.22 -5.95 15.71
CA THR A 853 -3.35 -6.51 16.75
C THR A 853 -1.89 -6.57 16.28
N ARG A 854 -1.66 -6.94 15.01
CA ARG A 854 -0.34 -6.88 14.34
C ARG A 854 0.18 -5.44 14.30
N ASP A 855 -0.69 -4.49 14.00
CA ASP A 855 -0.34 -3.07 13.86
C ASP A 855 0.01 -2.45 15.23
N LEU A 856 -0.72 -2.80 16.28
CA LEU A 856 -0.35 -2.45 17.67
C LEU A 856 1.01 -3.03 18.09
N ALA A 857 1.32 -4.26 17.67
CA ALA A 857 2.63 -4.86 17.90
C ALA A 857 3.73 -4.13 17.12
N ALA A 858 3.53 -3.81 15.85
CA ALA A 858 4.46 -2.99 15.08
C ALA A 858 4.66 -1.60 15.71
N ALA A 859 3.59 -0.89 16.03
CA ALA A 859 3.61 0.42 16.70
C ALA A 859 4.40 0.40 18.02
N THR A 860 4.24 -0.65 18.83
CA THR A 860 5.00 -0.82 20.08
C THR A 860 6.50 -1.02 19.83
N ALA A 861 6.93 -1.55 18.67
CA ALA A 861 8.33 -1.52 18.24
C ALA A 861 8.74 -0.11 17.78
N THR A 862 7.91 0.57 16.99
CA THR A 862 8.11 1.97 16.58
C THR A 862 8.39 2.88 17.78
N ILE A 863 7.58 2.78 18.83
CA ILE A 863 7.72 3.57 20.07
C ILE A 863 9.08 3.34 20.74
N ARG A 864 9.55 2.09 20.90
CA ARG A 864 10.89 1.83 21.45
C ARG A 864 12.01 2.39 20.56
N GLY A 865 11.79 2.45 19.24
CA GLY A 865 12.68 3.09 18.28
C GLY A 865 12.76 4.59 18.48
N LYS A 866 11.61 5.24 18.61
CA LYS A 866 11.46 6.67 18.93
C LYS A 866 12.10 7.03 20.26
N GLU A 867 11.83 6.26 21.32
CA GLU A 867 12.44 6.43 22.65
C GLU A 867 13.97 6.25 22.61
N THR A 868 14.47 5.28 21.83
CA THR A 868 15.92 5.04 21.65
C THR A 868 16.59 6.16 20.83
N ALA A 869 15.88 6.77 19.87
CA ALA A 869 16.36 7.89 19.06
C ALA A 869 16.24 9.25 19.78
N GLY A 870 15.36 9.37 20.79
CA GLY A 870 14.95 10.66 21.36
C GLY A 870 14.00 11.46 20.46
N ASP A 871 13.26 10.75 19.59
CA ASP A 871 12.39 11.27 18.53
C ASP A 871 10.94 11.31 19.02
N TYR A 872 10.49 12.47 19.50
CA TYR A 872 9.14 12.65 20.07
C TYR A 872 8.25 13.38 19.06
N ASP A 873 7.07 12.83 18.74
CA ASP A 873 6.17 13.44 17.76
C ASP A 873 5.53 14.74 18.27
N VAL A 874 5.21 14.79 19.57
CA VAL A 874 4.38 15.85 20.16
C VAL A 874 4.74 16.16 21.62
N PHE A 875 4.79 17.45 21.97
CA PHE A 875 4.78 17.91 23.37
C PHE A 875 3.34 17.95 23.87
N LEU A 876 3.03 17.30 25.00
CA LEU A 876 1.73 17.45 25.67
C LEU A 876 1.82 18.53 26.77
N SER A 877 1.16 19.67 26.55
CA SER A 877 1.01 20.78 27.48
C SER A 877 -0.32 20.65 28.22
N TYR A 878 -0.30 20.57 29.54
CA TYR A 878 -1.49 20.27 30.33
C TYR A 878 -1.44 20.88 31.74
N ASN A 879 -2.61 21.11 32.33
CA ASN A 879 -2.71 21.44 33.75
C ASN A 879 -2.41 20.18 34.57
N THR A 880 -1.50 20.24 35.54
CA THR A 880 -1.06 19.07 36.33
C THR A 880 -2.20 18.33 37.05
N ARG A 881 -3.37 18.98 37.24
CA ARG A 881 -4.59 18.35 37.77
C ARG A 881 -5.29 17.43 36.77
N ASP A 882 -5.19 17.72 35.49
CA ASP A 882 -5.84 17.00 34.39
C ASP A 882 -4.96 15.82 33.89
N ARG A 883 -3.81 15.57 34.56
CA ARG A 883 -2.79 14.57 34.19
C ARG A 883 -3.35 13.18 33.93
N ALA A 884 -4.35 12.73 34.68
CA ALA A 884 -4.94 11.40 34.52
C ALA A 884 -5.59 11.23 33.13
N THR A 885 -6.39 12.21 32.71
CA THR A 885 -7.07 12.21 31.40
C THR A 885 -6.07 12.35 30.26
N VAL A 886 -5.06 13.21 30.40
CA VAL A 886 -4.01 13.40 29.39
C VAL A 886 -3.12 12.15 29.27
N ALA A 887 -2.84 11.44 30.36
CA ALA A 887 -2.12 10.16 30.33
C ALA A 887 -2.91 9.07 29.58
N MET A 888 -4.23 9.00 29.73
CA MET A 888 -5.05 8.07 28.93
C MET A 888 -5.00 8.37 27.44
N ILE A 889 -4.99 9.66 27.06
CA ILE A 889 -4.83 10.08 25.65
C ILE A 889 -3.42 9.75 25.15
N ALA A 890 -2.38 9.97 25.96
CA ALA A 890 -0.99 9.65 25.63
C ALA A 890 -0.75 8.16 25.39
N GLU A 891 -1.33 7.27 26.20
CA GLU A 891 -1.24 5.82 25.98
C GLU A 891 -2.03 5.38 24.74
N ARG A 892 -3.16 6.03 24.41
CA ARG A 892 -3.87 5.79 23.15
C ARG A 892 -3.03 6.28 21.94
N LEU A 893 -2.29 7.39 22.06
CA LEU A 893 -1.33 7.84 21.03
C LEU A 893 -0.16 6.85 20.85
N ARG A 894 0.37 6.28 21.95
CA ARG A 894 1.44 5.28 21.91
C ARG A 894 1.02 3.98 21.23
N ALA A 895 -0.19 3.50 21.50
CA ALA A 895 -0.80 2.37 20.78
C ALA A 895 -0.88 2.59 19.26
N ASP A 896 -1.04 3.86 18.85
CA ASP A 896 -1.15 4.33 17.48
C ASP A 896 0.21 4.64 16.79
N GLY A 897 1.34 4.44 17.50
CA GLY A 897 2.71 4.66 17.00
C GLY A 897 3.29 6.07 17.22
N ILE A 898 2.59 6.92 17.98
CA ILE A 898 2.96 8.30 18.29
C ILE A 898 3.56 8.37 19.69
N LEU A 899 4.78 8.89 19.84
CA LEU A 899 5.47 9.08 21.11
C LEU A 899 5.24 10.51 21.65
N PRO A 900 4.38 10.70 22.67
CA PRO A 900 4.22 11.98 23.34
C PRO A 900 5.35 12.23 24.35
N TRP A 901 5.74 13.50 24.51
CA TRP A 901 6.60 13.96 25.61
C TRP A 901 5.80 14.67 26.72
N PHE A 902 6.28 14.56 27.95
CA PHE A 902 5.70 15.18 29.16
C PHE A 902 6.69 16.12 29.86
N ASP A 903 6.16 17.25 30.33
CA ASP A 903 6.82 18.33 31.10
C ASP A 903 7.84 17.92 32.18
N THR A 904 7.71 16.73 32.78
CA THR A 904 8.38 16.37 34.05
C THR A 904 8.99 14.97 34.09
N ALA A 905 8.94 14.17 33.02
CA ALA A 905 9.36 12.77 33.06
C ALA A 905 10.89 12.56 32.95
N ASP A 906 11.55 13.26 32.02
CA ASP A 906 12.91 12.90 31.55
C ASP A 906 14.00 13.92 31.92
N ILE A 907 13.72 14.83 32.85
CA ILE A 907 14.65 15.90 33.26
C ILE A 907 15.46 15.43 34.48
N GLU A 908 16.78 15.25 34.32
CA GLU A 908 17.63 14.74 35.40
C GLU A 908 17.70 15.73 36.60
N PRO A 909 17.64 15.24 37.86
CA PRO A 909 17.77 16.08 39.05
C PRO A 909 19.09 16.88 39.08
N GLY A 910 18.97 18.20 38.90
CA GLY A 910 20.09 19.14 38.88
C GLY A 910 20.29 19.86 37.53
N GLN A 911 19.64 19.39 36.46
CA GLN A 911 19.55 20.14 35.21
C GLN A 911 18.65 21.37 35.34
N ARG A 912 18.84 22.35 34.45
CA ARG A 912 17.93 23.49 34.32
C ARG A 912 16.73 23.10 33.47
N TRP A 913 15.62 22.77 34.13
CA TRP A 913 14.38 22.33 33.48
C TRP A 913 13.92 23.23 32.32
N HIS A 914 14.11 24.55 32.44
CA HIS A 914 13.79 25.53 31.40
C HIS A 914 14.59 25.31 30.10
N ASP A 915 15.91 25.18 30.23
CA ASP A 915 16.83 25.06 29.11
C ASP A 915 16.62 23.73 28.38
N GLU A 916 16.24 22.67 29.11
CA GLU A 916 15.86 21.36 28.58
C GLU A 916 14.46 21.39 27.91
N LEU A 917 13.46 22.05 28.51
CA LEU A 917 12.12 22.19 27.94
C LEU A 917 12.15 22.96 26.60
N GLU A 918 12.87 24.09 26.53
CA GLU A 918 13.11 24.78 25.26
C GLU A 918 13.92 23.93 24.26
N ARG A 919 14.78 23.02 24.73
CA ARG A 919 15.54 22.12 23.85
C ARG A 919 14.65 21.02 23.27
N ARG A 920 13.72 20.47 24.05
CA ARG A 920 12.78 19.42 23.62
C ARG A 920 11.68 19.96 22.71
N ILE A 921 11.14 21.15 22.98
CA ILE A 921 10.14 21.77 22.07
C ILE A 921 10.73 22.06 20.67
N ARG A 922 12.06 22.28 20.58
CA ARG A 922 12.80 22.35 19.31
C ARG A 922 13.05 20.99 18.62
N GLN A 923 12.64 19.88 19.22
CA GLN A 923 12.84 18.52 18.71
C GLN A 923 11.54 17.76 18.41
N VAL A 924 10.38 18.41 18.56
CA VAL A 924 9.04 17.87 18.21
C VAL A 924 8.39 18.74 17.14
N ASP A 925 7.46 18.20 16.35
CA ASP A 925 6.81 18.94 15.25
C ASP A 925 5.37 19.41 15.58
N ALA A 926 4.90 19.10 16.79
CA ALA A 926 3.63 19.57 17.31
C ALA A 926 3.66 19.86 18.83
N GLY A 927 2.87 20.84 19.26
CA GLY A 927 2.54 21.11 20.66
C GLY A 927 1.03 21.02 20.88
N ALA A 928 0.59 20.00 21.63
CA ALA A 928 -0.81 19.81 21.98
C ALA A 928 -1.11 20.44 23.34
N VAL A 929 -2.01 21.43 23.38
CA VAL A 929 -2.33 22.23 24.57
C VAL A 929 -3.70 21.83 25.10
N PHE A 930 -3.71 20.96 26.09
CA PHE A 930 -4.90 20.45 26.75
C PHE A 930 -5.47 21.48 27.73
N VAL A 931 -6.78 21.69 27.65
CA VAL A 931 -7.55 22.55 28.56
C VAL A 931 -8.72 21.75 29.12
N GLY A 932 -8.70 21.51 30.42
CA GLY A 932 -9.73 20.75 31.13
C GLY A 932 -10.59 21.59 32.09
N PRO A 933 -11.28 20.96 33.06
CA PRO A 933 -12.17 21.63 34.02
C PRO A 933 -11.47 22.66 34.91
N HIS A 934 -10.13 22.67 34.93
CA HIS A 934 -9.31 23.58 35.71
C HIS A 934 -8.65 24.70 34.89
N GLY A 935 -8.92 24.78 33.59
CA GLY A 935 -8.28 25.75 32.70
C GLY A 935 -6.78 25.55 32.58
N LEU A 936 -6.07 26.54 32.02
CA LEU A 936 -4.62 26.48 31.88
C LEU A 936 -3.91 26.60 33.24
N GLY A 937 -2.90 25.76 33.45
CA GLY A 937 -2.02 25.80 34.62
C GLY A 937 -0.93 26.89 34.49
N PRO A 938 -0.38 27.40 35.61
CA PRO A 938 0.56 28.54 35.61
C PRO A 938 1.91 28.27 34.93
N TRP A 939 2.22 27.01 34.61
CA TRP A 939 3.43 26.62 33.88
C TRP A 939 3.24 26.69 32.36
N GLN A 940 2.02 26.51 31.86
CA GLN A 940 1.72 26.49 30.42
C GLN A 940 1.99 27.85 29.77
N ASP A 941 2.00 28.97 30.51
CA ASP A 941 2.37 30.31 30.03
C ASP A 941 3.83 30.42 29.54
N MET A 942 4.69 29.48 29.93
CA MET A 942 6.08 29.41 29.47
C MET A 942 6.19 28.53 28.22
N GLU A 943 5.50 27.40 28.20
CA GLU A 943 5.36 26.50 27.04
C GLU A 943 4.74 27.24 25.84
N GLN A 944 3.67 28.01 26.06
CA GLN A 944 3.04 28.89 25.06
C GLN A 944 4.06 29.81 24.37
N ARG A 945 5.04 30.36 25.10
CA ARG A 945 6.07 31.25 24.52
C ARG A 945 7.04 30.48 23.64
N ALA A 946 7.44 29.28 24.04
CA ALA A 946 8.27 28.40 23.22
C ALA A 946 7.54 27.99 21.93
N PHE A 947 6.25 27.66 22.01
CA PHE A 947 5.43 27.34 20.83
C PHE A 947 5.32 28.51 19.85
N VAL A 948 4.98 29.72 20.32
CA VAL A 948 4.94 30.94 19.49
C VAL A 948 6.30 31.24 18.83
N HIS A 949 7.39 31.00 19.56
CA HIS A 949 8.74 31.24 19.08
C HIS A 949 9.17 30.26 17.98
N GLU A 950 8.76 28.99 18.08
CA GLU A 950 9.03 27.97 17.07
C GLU A 950 8.10 28.10 15.86
N SER A 951 6.81 28.39 16.04
CA SER A 951 5.88 28.64 14.92
C SER A 951 6.20 29.92 14.12
N ALA A 952 6.98 30.84 14.70
CA ALA A 952 7.53 32.00 14.01
C ALA A 952 8.85 31.72 13.27
N ARG A 953 9.36 30.48 13.31
CA ARG A 953 10.67 30.07 12.75
C ARG A 953 10.61 28.88 11.80
N ARG A 954 9.68 27.96 12.03
CA ARG A 954 9.44 26.75 11.23
C ARG A 954 7.96 26.39 11.28
N GLU A 955 7.55 25.41 10.48
CA GLU A 955 6.17 24.89 10.43
C GLU A 955 5.84 24.04 11.68
N PHE A 956 5.78 24.70 12.85
CA PHE A 956 5.47 24.06 14.12
C PHE A 956 3.96 24.12 14.41
N ARG A 957 3.33 22.96 14.59
CA ARG A 957 1.87 22.85 14.74
C ARG A 957 1.43 23.05 16.18
N ILE A 958 0.46 23.94 16.39
CA ILE A 958 -0.11 24.26 17.71
C ILE A 958 -1.55 23.77 17.74
N ILE A 959 -1.85 22.86 18.67
CA ILE A 959 -3.09 22.07 18.68
C ILE A 959 -3.82 22.30 20.01
N PRO A 960 -4.82 23.19 20.10
CA PRO A 960 -5.67 23.27 21.28
C PRO A 960 -6.52 22.00 21.41
N VAL A 961 -6.55 21.39 22.59
CA VAL A 961 -7.38 20.20 22.87
C VAL A 961 -8.29 20.49 24.06
N LEU A 962 -9.60 20.46 23.85
CA LEU A 962 -10.59 20.63 24.92
C LEU A 962 -10.95 19.25 25.48
N LEU A 963 -10.72 19.01 26.77
CA LEU A 963 -11.05 17.73 27.39
C LEU A 963 -12.58 17.56 27.57
N PRO A 964 -13.10 16.33 27.73
CA PRO A 964 -14.55 16.08 27.85
C PRO A 964 -15.23 16.85 29.01
N ASP A 965 -14.51 17.13 30.09
CA ASP A 965 -14.99 17.88 31.25
C ASP A 965 -14.73 19.40 31.17
N ALA A 966 -14.28 19.93 30.03
CA ALA A 966 -13.94 21.34 29.86
C ALA A 966 -15.21 22.25 29.81
N PRO A 967 -15.22 23.43 30.47
CA PRO A 967 -16.42 24.25 30.58
C PRO A 967 -16.98 24.71 29.21
N ASN A 968 -18.31 24.72 29.07
CA ASN A 968 -18.96 25.13 27.82
C ASN A 968 -18.85 26.65 27.55
N ASP A 969 -18.54 27.44 28.58
CA ASP A 969 -18.26 28.88 28.55
C ASP A 969 -16.76 29.21 28.57
N LEU A 970 -15.89 28.21 28.37
CA LEU A 970 -14.43 28.37 28.35
C LEU A 970 -13.97 29.28 27.19
N VAL A 971 -13.55 30.50 27.54
CA VAL A 971 -12.85 31.40 26.62
C VAL A 971 -11.37 31.02 26.56
N LEU A 972 -10.92 30.50 25.40
CA LEU A 972 -9.51 30.27 25.13
C LEU A 972 -8.74 31.61 25.08
N PRO A 973 -7.46 31.67 25.55
CA PRO A 973 -6.61 32.84 25.35
C PRO A 973 -6.46 33.18 23.87
N VAL A 974 -6.22 34.46 23.56
CA VAL A 974 -6.10 34.98 22.18
C VAL A 974 -5.09 34.21 21.32
N PHE A 975 -4.04 33.66 21.94
CA PHE A 975 -3.08 32.78 21.29
C PHE A 975 -3.68 31.43 20.83
N LEU A 976 -4.45 30.75 21.69
CA LEU A 976 -5.06 29.46 21.35
C LEU A 976 -6.32 29.62 20.50
N SER A 977 -7.07 30.72 20.66
CA SER A 977 -8.29 30.99 19.88
C SER A 977 -8.05 31.30 18.40
N GLN A 978 -6.79 31.34 17.95
CA GLN A 978 -6.40 31.46 16.55
C GLN A 978 -6.26 30.09 15.84
N TRP A 979 -6.24 28.99 16.61
CA TRP A 979 -6.03 27.64 16.09
C TRP A 979 -7.31 26.81 16.21
N HIS A 980 -7.53 25.89 15.26
CA HIS A 980 -8.75 25.08 15.22
C HIS A 980 -8.67 23.93 16.24
N ALA A 981 -9.44 24.04 17.33
CA ALA A 981 -9.38 23.10 18.44
C ALA A 981 -9.88 21.68 18.10
N VAL A 982 -9.24 20.68 18.72
CA VAL A 982 -9.79 19.33 18.88
C VAL A 982 -10.69 19.34 20.11
N ASP A 983 -12.00 19.21 19.92
CA ASP A 983 -12.97 19.24 21.01
C ASP A 983 -13.39 17.82 21.39
N CYS A 984 -12.92 17.31 22.53
CA CYS A 984 -13.24 15.97 23.01
C CYS A 984 -14.63 15.85 23.65
N ARG A 985 -15.44 16.92 23.66
CA ARG A 985 -16.85 16.92 24.08
C ARG A 985 -17.80 16.53 22.94
N VAL A 986 -17.33 16.61 21.70
CA VAL A 986 -18.06 16.20 20.49
C VAL A 986 -17.68 14.75 20.16
N THR A 987 -18.65 13.87 19.92
CA THR A 987 -18.36 12.44 19.67
C THR A 987 -18.07 12.10 18.21
N GLU A 988 -18.52 12.94 17.27
CA GLU A 988 -18.35 12.74 15.83
C GLU A 988 -17.86 14.05 15.17
N PRO A 989 -16.72 14.05 14.45
CA PRO A 989 -15.79 12.94 14.25
C PRO A 989 -15.03 12.55 15.54
N ASP A 990 -14.50 11.31 15.64
CA ASP A 990 -13.70 10.86 16.80
C ASP A 990 -12.60 11.88 17.12
N PRO A 991 -12.65 12.56 18.28
CA PRO A 991 -11.67 13.57 18.66
C PRO A 991 -10.25 13.03 18.73
N PHE A 992 -10.08 11.74 19.01
CA PHE A 992 -8.75 11.13 19.00
C PHE A 992 -8.17 11.01 17.59
N GLN A 993 -8.97 10.64 16.59
CA GLN A 993 -8.52 10.62 15.21
C GLN A 993 -8.25 12.06 14.68
N ARG A 994 -9.04 13.04 15.13
CA ARG A 994 -8.74 14.47 14.92
C ARG A 994 -7.41 14.88 15.56
N LEU A 995 -7.09 14.40 16.76
CA LEU A 995 -5.80 14.64 17.43
C LEU A 995 -4.64 13.95 16.70
N ARG A 996 -4.80 12.69 16.29
CA ARG A 996 -3.83 11.95 15.45
C ARG A 996 -3.51 12.76 14.19
N TRP A 997 -4.53 13.20 13.45
CA TRP A 997 -4.37 14.02 12.25
C TRP A 997 -3.65 15.35 12.53
N ALA A 998 -4.01 16.05 13.60
CA ALA A 998 -3.37 17.32 13.95
C ALA A 998 -1.87 17.14 14.30
N ILE A 999 -1.49 16.01 14.91
CA ILE A 999 -0.10 15.67 15.24
C ILE A 999 0.68 15.24 14.00
N THR A 1000 0.19 14.27 13.22
CA THR A 1000 0.94 13.71 12.08
C THR A 1000 0.87 14.59 10.84
N GLY A 1001 -0.25 15.26 10.59
CA GLY A 1001 -0.61 15.88 9.31
C GLY A 1001 -1.28 14.93 8.32
N GLU A 1002 -1.39 13.64 8.67
CA GLU A 1002 -2.02 12.58 7.88
C GLU A 1002 -3.47 12.37 8.35
N ARG A 1003 -4.44 12.53 7.44
CA ARG A 1003 -5.86 12.43 7.77
C ARG A 1003 -6.28 10.95 7.80
N TRP A 1004 -7.09 10.56 8.79
CA TRP A 1004 -7.64 9.20 8.84
C TRP A 1004 -8.73 9.00 7.77
N GLN A 1005 -8.92 7.76 7.36
CA GLN A 1005 -9.62 7.39 6.11
C GLN A 1005 -11.12 7.75 6.18
N ASP A 1006 -11.78 7.48 7.31
CA ASP A 1006 -13.19 7.79 7.56
C ASP A 1006 -13.43 9.19 8.16
N ALA A 1007 -12.64 10.19 7.80
CA ALA A 1007 -12.83 11.55 8.30
C ALA A 1007 -14.02 12.27 7.62
N PRO A 1008 -15.08 12.65 8.36
CA PRO A 1008 -16.09 13.58 7.84
C PRO A 1008 -15.46 14.91 7.43
N PRO A 1009 -16.13 15.72 6.60
CA PRO A 1009 -15.77 17.12 6.44
C PRO A 1009 -15.82 17.82 7.81
N VAL A 1010 -14.80 18.66 8.02
CA VAL A 1010 -14.69 19.68 9.07
C VAL A 1010 -14.51 21.00 8.34
#